data_AF-A0A524EXV2-F1
#
_entry.id   AF-A0A524EXV2-F1
#
_cell.length_a   1.000
_cell.length_b   1.000
_cell.length_c   1.000
_cell.angle_alpha   90.00
_cell.angle_beta   90.00
_cell.angle_gamma   90.00
#
_symmetry.space_group_name_H-M   'P 1'
#
loop_
_entity.id
_entity.type
_entity.pdbx_description
1 polymer ?
#
loop_
_entity_poly.entity_id
_entity_poly.type
_entity_poly.pdbx_seq_one_letter_code
_entity_poly.pdbx_strand_id
1 'polypeptide(L)'
;MSLNELIKAKELFECGNFEDVLLLLKKVENREDLINRDKLTLNLLKSSAYYRFREDPKCLEYAQKAYKLSKNLGLKLNSIDALLNIAWASLWLGNFEKAFESVLKSENIYKSLKDYDEIDVLSRKAAILFIKSCACWFTAKMDGLKFAEESLKLRQKIGKKYEIVESYSMLCGFSTYFQEDLDYTLKLLEKCQNLAIEINHPWMNSFNPKNFGDIYYIKGDLEKALSYYKKAIKPFEETNNSFPMITTLGEIGNTYREMGKINQCLIQLRKSYKIAVKTENNWIKSEVIADLIEIIIINNEVKEAQRYLKELEIISRQETDNRRIKQSYLISKALILKSSPRFNNLVKAQQTLKLIIDNGSIKNESFIIALLNQCEILLRELNITHNIQIIDEIRDHIEKLLKITKKLRSYWILAETYVLQAKLALLTFNLKGARKLLTKAQKIAEEYGMYRLAAKISYQHDDLLRKLKIWKNLRDSKSSLTERFTLTNINKQMTYMIQKRRIEAPPIIEEQPIIILITSQDGNVIFTHYFNQKTQFNSDLFAGFISTINIFMKEVFSEELDRAMFGNYTLLMKYLQPFYITYVFNGDSYYAHQRIKYFTESLKKQEIIWEKLLTNCEKGKSVHINDIPSLESLISNIFVYKNVELDQLL
;
A
#
# COMPACT_ATOMS: atom_id res chain seq x y z
N MET A 1 -19.15 31.35 -41.92
CA MET A 1 -18.63 29.98 -42.13
C MET A 1 -17.70 29.52 -40.98
N SER A 2 -16.82 30.40 -40.46
CA SER A 2 -15.95 30.13 -39.27
C SER A 2 -16.71 29.79 -37.98
N LEU A 3 -17.83 30.47 -37.72
CA LEU A 3 -18.67 30.23 -36.53
C LEU A 3 -19.24 28.79 -36.51
N ASN A 4 -19.61 28.23 -37.67
CA ASN A 4 -20.16 26.88 -37.76
C ASN A 4 -19.13 25.80 -37.42
N GLU A 5 -17.86 26.01 -37.78
CA GLU A 5 -16.79 25.06 -37.46
C GLU A 5 -16.45 25.08 -35.96
N LEU A 6 -16.46 26.26 -35.32
CA LEU A 6 -16.25 26.38 -33.87
C LEU A 6 -17.43 25.84 -33.06
N ILE A 7 -18.67 26.09 -33.49
CA ILE A 7 -19.87 25.51 -32.86
C ILE A 7 -19.83 23.99 -32.97
N LYS A 8 -19.57 23.45 -34.17
CA LYS A 8 -19.46 22.00 -34.39
C LYS A 8 -18.31 21.38 -33.58
N ALA A 9 -17.17 22.08 -33.46
CA ALA A 9 -16.08 21.63 -32.61
C ALA A 9 -16.51 21.62 -31.12
N LYS A 10 -17.32 22.57 -30.66
CA LYS A 10 -17.84 22.55 -29.29
C LYS A 10 -18.80 21.36 -29.07
N GLU A 11 -19.71 21.10 -30.00
CA GLU A 11 -20.63 19.96 -29.96
C GLU A 11 -19.86 18.62 -29.93
N LEU A 12 -18.86 18.46 -30.81
CA LEU A 12 -18.02 17.27 -30.83
C LEU A 12 -17.20 17.12 -29.55
N PHE A 13 -16.75 18.22 -28.96
CA PHE A 13 -16.06 18.21 -27.67
C PHE A 13 -17.00 17.70 -26.55
N GLU A 14 -18.25 18.14 -26.54
CA GLU A 14 -19.27 17.66 -25.59
C GLU A 14 -19.61 16.18 -25.78
N CYS A 15 -19.56 15.68 -27.03
CA CYS A 15 -19.68 14.26 -27.37
C CYS A 15 -18.40 13.44 -27.12
N GLY A 16 -17.30 14.05 -26.66
CA GLY A 16 -16.03 13.37 -26.38
C GLY A 16 -15.20 13.00 -27.61
N ASN A 17 -15.55 13.50 -28.80
CA ASN A 17 -14.82 13.22 -30.05
C ASN A 17 -13.69 14.26 -30.26
N PHE A 18 -12.64 14.16 -29.45
CA PHE A 18 -11.58 15.18 -29.40
C PHE A 18 -10.68 15.22 -30.66
N GLU A 19 -10.59 14.12 -31.41
CA GLU A 19 -9.78 14.04 -32.64
C GLU A 19 -10.39 14.93 -33.73
N ASP A 20 -11.69 14.78 -33.96
CA ASP A 20 -12.43 15.61 -34.91
C ASP A 20 -12.47 17.08 -34.47
N VAL A 21 -12.48 17.34 -33.15
CA VAL A 21 -12.31 18.70 -32.61
C VAL A 21 -10.98 19.30 -33.09
N LEU A 22 -9.85 18.61 -32.89
CA LEU A 22 -8.55 19.14 -33.31
C LEU A 22 -8.45 19.32 -34.82
N LEU A 23 -9.00 18.38 -35.61
CA LEU A 23 -9.06 18.47 -37.07
C LEU A 23 -9.86 19.69 -37.54
N LEU A 24 -11.03 19.95 -36.95
CA LEU A 24 -11.83 21.14 -37.25
C LEU A 24 -11.12 22.42 -36.83
N LEU A 25 -10.56 22.47 -35.62
CA LEU A 25 -9.88 23.67 -35.11
C LEU A 25 -8.63 24.02 -35.93
N LYS A 26 -7.96 23.04 -36.54
CA LYS A 26 -6.83 23.28 -37.45
C LYS A 26 -7.24 24.01 -38.73
N LYS A 27 -8.47 23.82 -39.22
CA LYS A 27 -9.00 24.49 -40.44
C LYS A 27 -9.28 25.98 -40.23
N VAL A 28 -9.50 26.38 -38.97
CA VAL A 28 -9.82 27.77 -38.62
C VAL A 28 -8.65 28.52 -37.97
N GLU A 29 -7.62 27.83 -37.46
CA GLU A 29 -6.54 28.46 -36.69
C GLU A 29 -5.78 29.61 -37.39
N ASN A 30 -5.50 29.47 -38.68
CA ASN A 30 -4.69 30.44 -39.43
C ASN A 30 -5.52 31.55 -40.08
N ARG A 31 -6.82 31.65 -39.72
CA ARG A 31 -7.69 32.67 -40.29
C ARG A 31 -7.50 34.01 -39.60
N GLU A 32 -7.18 35.04 -40.38
CA GLU A 32 -6.92 36.39 -39.89
C GLU A 32 -8.21 37.10 -39.43
N ASP A 33 -9.36 36.73 -39.97
CA ASP A 33 -10.68 37.31 -39.70
C ASP A 33 -11.30 36.91 -38.34
N LEU A 34 -10.65 36.03 -37.56
CA LEU A 34 -11.16 35.62 -36.26
C LEU A 34 -11.09 36.76 -35.22
N ILE A 35 -12.25 37.13 -34.69
CA ILE A 35 -12.35 38.07 -33.57
C ILE A 35 -11.76 37.48 -32.28
N ASN A 36 -11.39 38.34 -31.32
CA ASN A 36 -10.73 37.91 -30.08
C ASN A 36 -11.52 36.87 -29.26
N ARG A 37 -12.86 36.91 -29.30
CA ARG A 37 -13.71 35.91 -28.64
C ARG A 37 -13.62 34.54 -29.31
N ASP A 38 -13.58 34.49 -30.63
CA ASP A 38 -13.44 33.23 -31.38
C ASP A 38 -12.04 32.65 -31.22
N LYS A 39 -11.02 33.51 -31.24
CA LYS A 39 -9.64 33.13 -30.89
C LYS A 39 -9.56 32.54 -29.48
N LEU A 40 -10.24 33.14 -28.51
CA LEU A 40 -10.30 32.60 -27.14
C LEU A 40 -10.94 31.21 -27.12
N THR A 41 -12.11 31.04 -27.75
CA THR A 41 -12.81 29.75 -27.82
C THR A 41 -11.96 28.68 -28.50
N LEU A 42 -11.30 29.01 -29.60
CA LEU A 42 -10.37 28.13 -30.30
C LEU A 42 -9.23 27.67 -29.39
N ASN A 43 -8.55 28.61 -28.73
CA ASN A 43 -7.43 28.30 -27.84
C ASN A 43 -7.89 27.46 -26.63
N LEU A 44 -9.06 27.76 -26.06
CA LEU A 44 -9.62 26.96 -24.97
C LEU A 44 -9.93 25.54 -25.43
N LEU A 45 -10.69 25.37 -26.52
CA LEU A 45 -11.04 24.04 -27.03
C LEU A 45 -9.79 23.23 -27.41
N LYS A 46 -8.79 23.85 -28.04
CA LYS A 46 -7.50 23.20 -28.32
C LYS A 46 -6.80 22.78 -27.04
N SER A 47 -6.68 23.69 -26.07
CA SER A 47 -6.02 23.36 -24.80
C SER A 47 -6.74 22.22 -24.07
N SER A 48 -8.07 22.22 -24.07
CA SER A 48 -8.89 21.16 -23.47
C SER A 48 -8.83 19.87 -24.28
N ALA A 49 -8.70 19.89 -25.60
CA ALA A 49 -8.51 18.68 -26.40
C ALA A 49 -7.11 18.09 -26.19
N TYR A 50 -6.05 18.91 -26.19
CA TYR A 50 -4.70 18.46 -25.87
C TYR A 50 -4.55 17.99 -24.42
N TYR A 51 -5.30 18.57 -23.49
CA TYR A 51 -5.45 18.04 -22.13
C TYR A 51 -5.95 16.59 -22.15
N ARG A 52 -6.89 16.25 -23.04
CA ARG A 52 -7.47 14.90 -23.16
C ARG A 52 -6.52 13.91 -23.84
N PHE A 53 -5.80 14.37 -24.88
CA PHE A 53 -4.78 13.56 -25.57
C PHE A 53 -3.45 13.47 -24.83
N ARG A 54 -3.27 14.23 -23.74
CA ARG A 54 -2.03 14.27 -22.97
C ARG A 54 -0.81 14.73 -23.77
N GLU A 55 -1.06 15.63 -24.73
CA GLU A 55 -0.01 16.47 -25.31
C GLU A 55 0.21 17.70 -24.41
N ASP A 56 0.73 17.45 -23.21
CA ASP A 56 0.82 18.45 -22.14
C ASP A 56 1.58 19.74 -22.56
N PRO A 57 2.66 19.72 -23.37
CA PRO A 57 3.29 20.94 -23.90
C PRO A 57 2.35 21.80 -24.75
N LYS A 58 1.59 21.19 -25.67
CA LYS A 58 0.63 21.92 -26.51
C LYS A 58 -0.55 22.40 -25.67
N CYS A 59 -1.05 21.58 -24.75
CA CYS A 59 -2.07 21.99 -23.79
C CYS A 59 -1.64 23.27 -23.05
N LEU A 60 -0.41 23.30 -22.52
CA LEU A 60 0.15 24.44 -21.82
C LEU A 60 0.25 25.68 -22.72
N GLU A 61 0.74 25.54 -23.95
CA GLU A 61 0.86 26.63 -24.92
C GLU A 61 -0.49 27.30 -25.22
N TYR A 62 -1.48 26.50 -25.64
CA TYR A 62 -2.81 27.02 -25.97
C TYR A 62 -3.55 27.55 -24.74
N ALA A 63 -3.37 26.93 -23.57
CA ALA A 63 -3.97 27.40 -22.32
C ALA A 63 -3.39 28.76 -21.90
N GLN A 64 -2.09 29.01 -22.11
CA GLN A 64 -1.46 30.31 -21.88
C GLN A 64 -2.00 31.40 -22.83
N LYS A 65 -2.17 31.07 -24.11
CA LYS A 65 -2.81 31.97 -25.10
C LYS A 65 -4.24 32.29 -24.69
N ALA A 66 -5.03 31.28 -24.31
CA ALA A 66 -6.39 31.44 -23.81
C ALA A 66 -6.46 32.29 -22.54
N TYR A 67 -5.55 32.09 -21.58
CA TYR A 67 -5.52 32.88 -20.34
C TYR A 67 -5.24 34.37 -20.62
N LYS A 68 -4.26 34.67 -21.48
CA LYS A 68 -3.93 36.05 -21.86
C LYS A 68 -5.14 36.74 -22.51
N LEU A 69 -5.81 36.07 -23.45
CA LEU A 69 -6.98 36.60 -24.14
C LEU A 69 -8.18 36.79 -23.20
N SER A 70 -8.52 35.78 -22.41
CA SER A 70 -9.65 35.86 -21.46
C SER A 70 -9.45 36.94 -20.40
N LYS A 71 -8.22 37.11 -19.89
CA LYS A 71 -7.87 38.20 -18.97
C LYS A 71 -8.08 39.56 -19.62
N ASN A 72 -7.58 39.77 -20.85
CA ASN A 72 -7.74 41.03 -21.57
C ASN A 72 -9.21 41.36 -21.86
N LEU A 73 -10.04 40.35 -22.11
CA LEU A 73 -11.48 40.50 -22.37
C LEU A 73 -12.32 40.59 -21.08
N GLY A 74 -11.73 40.47 -19.90
CA GLY A 74 -12.46 40.45 -18.63
C GLY A 74 -13.34 39.21 -18.41
N LEU A 75 -13.13 38.13 -19.17
CA LEU A 75 -13.95 36.92 -19.12
C LEU A 75 -13.45 35.98 -18.02
N LYS A 76 -14.01 36.16 -16.81
CA LYS A 76 -13.56 35.48 -15.58
C LYS A 76 -13.69 33.96 -15.63
N LEU A 77 -14.82 33.41 -16.10
CA LEU A 77 -15.03 31.96 -16.20
C LEU A 77 -13.99 31.30 -17.13
N ASN A 78 -13.79 31.86 -18.32
CA ASN A 78 -12.79 31.40 -19.28
C ASN A 78 -11.36 31.54 -18.74
N SER A 79 -11.08 32.55 -17.92
CA SER A 79 -9.79 32.72 -17.27
C SER A 79 -9.50 31.60 -16.27
N ILE A 80 -10.52 31.17 -15.51
CA ILE A 80 -10.42 30.01 -14.62
C ILE A 80 -10.16 28.74 -15.44
N ASP A 81 -10.96 28.49 -16.47
CA ASP A 81 -10.83 27.28 -17.31
C ASP A 81 -9.42 27.18 -17.93
N ALA A 82 -8.89 28.30 -18.46
CA ALA A 82 -7.54 28.37 -18.97
C ALA A 82 -6.47 28.11 -17.89
N LEU A 83 -6.63 28.70 -16.70
CA LEU A 83 -5.70 28.48 -15.58
C LEU A 83 -5.70 27.03 -15.10
N LEU A 84 -6.86 26.37 -15.09
CA LEU A 84 -6.96 24.95 -14.73
C LEU A 84 -6.28 24.05 -15.76
N ASN A 85 -6.38 24.35 -17.05
CA ASN A 85 -5.64 23.66 -18.10
C ASN A 85 -4.12 23.88 -17.97
N ILE A 86 -3.68 25.11 -17.67
CA ILE A 86 -2.27 25.41 -17.35
C ILE A 86 -1.81 24.58 -16.16
N ALA A 87 -2.62 24.55 -15.09
CA ALA A 87 -2.28 23.84 -13.87
C ALA A 87 -2.11 22.34 -14.13
N TRP A 88 -3.08 21.72 -14.82
CA TRP A 88 -3.01 20.32 -15.20
C TRP A 88 -1.76 20.00 -16.02
N ALA A 89 -1.56 20.69 -17.15
CA ALA A 89 -0.40 20.45 -18.01
C ALA A 89 0.91 20.63 -17.23
N SER A 90 0.98 21.63 -16.35
CA SER A 90 2.16 21.88 -15.51
C SER A 90 2.41 20.75 -14.51
N LEU A 91 1.38 20.12 -13.92
CA LEU A 91 1.57 18.95 -13.04
C LEU A 91 2.26 17.80 -13.76
N TRP A 92 1.81 17.48 -14.98
CA TRP A 92 2.34 16.36 -15.76
C TRP A 92 3.72 16.64 -16.36
N LEU A 93 4.01 17.90 -16.67
CA LEU A 93 5.35 18.35 -17.04
C LEU A 93 6.31 18.42 -15.84
N GLY A 94 5.84 18.19 -14.61
CA GLY A 94 6.66 18.25 -13.39
C GLY A 94 6.87 19.66 -12.83
N ASN A 95 6.24 20.67 -13.43
CA ASN A 95 6.29 22.06 -13.01
C ASN A 95 5.28 22.34 -11.89
N PHE A 96 5.48 21.72 -10.72
CA PHE A 96 4.53 21.78 -9.60
C PHE A 96 4.27 23.19 -9.08
N GLU A 97 5.30 24.05 -9.00
CA GLU A 97 5.13 25.43 -8.55
C GLU A 97 4.17 26.22 -9.44
N LYS A 98 4.37 26.14 -10.75
CA LYS A 98 3.48 26.76 -11.74
C LYS A 98 2.06 26.20 -11.66
N ALA A 99 1.93 24.89 -11.42
CA ALA A 99 0.62 24.28 -11.21
C ALA A 99 -0.10 24.87 -9.99
N PHE A 100 0.58 24.95 -8.84
CA PHE A 100 0.02 25.52 -7.62
C PHE A 100 -0.30 27.01 -7.77
N GLU A 101 0.57 27.77 -8.43
CA GLU A 101 0.34 29.19 -8.71
C GLU A 101 -0.91 29.39 -9.57
N SER A 102 -1.08 28.58 -10.62
CA SER A 102 -2.26 28.63 -11.49
C SER A 102 -3.56 28.26 -10.76
N VAL A 103 -3.52 27.27 -9.87
CA VAL A 103 -4.66 26.93 -9.00
C VAL A 103 -4.99 28.09 -8.05
N LEU A 104 -4.00 28.70 -7.43
CA LEU A 104 -4.23 29.83 -6.52
C LEU A 104 -4.83 31.04 -7.26
N LYS A 105 -4.35 31.33 -8.48
CA LYS A 105 -4.92 32.36 -9.34
C LYS A 105 -6.39 32.05 -9.68
N SER A 106 -6.72 30.81 -10.01
CA SER A 106 -8.10 30.44 -10.35
C SER A 106 -9.03 30.53 -9.13
N GLU A 107 -8.56 30.16 -7.94
CA GLU A 107 -9.30 30.34 -6.68
C GLU A 107 -9.58 31.82 -6.36
N ASN A 108 -8.62 32.71 -6.63
CA ASN A 108 -8.81 34.14 -6.41
C ASN A 108 -9.83 34.74 -7.38
N ILE A 109 -9.83 34.33 -8.65
CA ILE A 109 -10.86 34.75 -9.62
C ILE A 109 -12.23 34.18 -9.21
N TYR A 110 -12.27 32.92 -8.78
CA TYR A 110 -13.49 32.24 -8.34
C TYR A 110 -14.23 33.00 -7.23
N LYS A 111 -13.52 33.56 -6.24
CA LYS A 111 -14.11 34.39 -5.16
C LYS A 111 -14.88 35.62 -5.67
N SER A 112 -14.60 36.07 -6.89
CA SER A 112 -15.23 37.24 -7.51
C SER A 112 -16.41 36.90 -8.42
N LEU A 113 -16.88 35.65 -8.44
CA LEU A 113 -17.98 35.18 -9.30
C LEU A 113 -19.38 35.30 -8.66
N LYS A 114 -19.60 36.22 -7.71
CA LYS A 114 -20.86 36.29 -6.94
C LYS A 114 -22.12 36.49 -7.80
N ASP A 115 -21.99 37.17 -8.94
CA ASP A 115 -23.11 37.54 -9.81
C ASP A 115 -23.29 36.59 -11.01
N TYR A 116 -22.61 35.45 -11.02
CA TYR A 116 -22.70 34.45 -12.08
C TYR A 116 -23.72 33.37 -11.77
N ASP A 117 -24.16 32.65 -12.81
CA ASP A 117 -25.04 31.49 -12.70
C ASP A 117 -24.48 30.45 -11.71
N GLU A 118 -25.35 29.91 -10.83
CA GLU A 118 -24.94 29.00 -9.77
C GLU A 118 -24.27 27.73 -10.33
N ILE A 119 -24.79 27.18 -11.43
CA ILE A 119 -24.28 25.95 -12.04
C ILE A 119 -22.88 26.19 -12.60
N ASP A 120 -22.66 27.32 -13.26
CA ASP A 120 -21.35 27.71 -13.78
C ASP A 120 -20.31 27.87 -12.65
N VAL A 121 -20.70 28.54 -11.56
CA VAL A 121 -19.85 28.73 -10.38
C VAL A 121 -19.51 27.39 -9.72
N LEU A 122 -20.51 26.53 -9.52
CA LEU A 122 -20.32 25.20 -8.94
C LEU A 122 -19.43 24.31 -9.82
N SER A 123 -19.59 24.37 -11.15
CA SER A 123 -18.74 23.62 -12.08
C SER A 123 -17.27 24.00 -11.96
N ARG A 124 -16.95 25.30 -11.81
CA ARG A 124 -15.55 25.75 -11.66
C ARG A 124 -15.01 25.40 -10.28
N LYS A 125 -15.84 25.46 -9.24
CA LYS A 125 -15.46 24.98 -7.90
C LYS A 125 -15.08 23.49 -7.93
N ALA A 126 -15.89 22.66 -8.58
CA ALA A 126 -15.62 21.24 -8.74
C ALA A 126 -14.30 21.00 -9.49
N ALA A 127 -14.07 21.70 -10.60
CA ALA A 127 -12.84 21.57 -11.37
C ALA A 127 -11.59 22.04 -10.60
N ILE A 128 -11.67 23.15 -9.85
CA ILE A 128 -10.59 23.61 -8.95
C ILE A 128 -10.25 22.52 -7.92
N LEU A 129 -11.26 21.95 -7.26
CA LEU A 129 -11.08 20.90 -6.26
C LEU A 129 -10.46 19.64 -6.88
N PHE A 130 -10.89 19.24 -8.07
CA PHE A 130 -10.30 18.13 -8.79
C PHE A 130 -8.81 18.35 -9.08
N ILE A 131 -8.43 19.52 -9.62
CA ILE A 131 -7.01 19.82 -9.89
C ILE A 131 -6.19 19.90 -8.60
N LYS A 132 -6.76 20.44 -7.50
CA LYS A 132 -6.11 20.42 -6.18
C LYS A 132 -5.87 19.01 -5.68
N SER A 133 -6.85 18.12 -5.87
CA SER A 133 -6.71 16.69 -5.57
C SER A 133 -5.56 16.08 -6.36
N CYS A 134 -5.49 16.32 -7.67
CA CYS A 134 -4.38 15.84 -8.51
C CYS A 134 -3.02 16.41 -8.06
N ALA A 135 -2.95 17.71 -7.75
CA ALA A 135 -1.71 18.32 -7.26
C ALA A 135 -1.26 17.71 -5.92
N CYS A 136 -2.20 17.40 -5.03
CA CYS A 136 -1.92 16.66 -3.79
C CYS A 136 -1.44 15.24 -4.08
N TRP A 137 -1.98 14.57 -5.10
CA TRP A 137 -1.55 13.24 -5.51
C TRP A 137 -0.08 13.23 -5.94
N PHE A 138 0.31 14.11 -6.88
CA PHE A 138 1.70 14.26 -7.31
C PHE A 138 2.65 14.62 -6.17
N THR A 139 2.16 15.36 -5.18
CA THR A 139 2.96 15.78 -4.01
C THR A 139 2.83 14.85 -2.81
N ALA A 140 2.12 13.72 -2.93
CA ALA A 140 1.87 12.74 -1.87
C ALA A 140 1.30 13.36 -0.58
N LYS A 141 0.33 14.28 -0.73
CA LYS A 141 -0.37 14.95 0.39
C LYS A 141 -1.76 14.36 0.60
N MET A 142 -2.03 13.99 1.86
CA MET A 142 -3.31 13.43 2.30
C MET A 142 -4.53 14.33 2.05
N ASP A 143 -4.35 15.66 2.09
CA ASP A 143 -5.43 16.64 1.92
C ASP A 143 -6.19 16.46 0.60
N GLY A 144 -5.55 15.84 -0.40
CA GLY A 144 -6.15 15.52 -1.69
C GLY A 144 -7.41 14.66 -1.61
N LEU A 145 -7.49 13.77 -0.62
CA LEU A 145 -8.68 12.93 -0.39
C LEU A 145 -9.95 13.77 -0.19
N LYS A 146 -9.87 14.80 0.67
CA LYS A 146 -10.98 15.71 0.93
C LYS A 146 -11.38 16.49 -0.33
N PHE A 147 -10.40 16.94 -1.11
CA PHE A 147 -10.67 17.64 -2.37
C PHE A 147 -11.33 16.71 -3.41
N ALA A 148 -10.92 15.44 -3.48
CA ALA A 148 -11.54 14.43 -4.35
C ALA A 148 -13.00 14.19 -3.96
N GLU A 149 -13.29 14.00 -2.67
CA GLU A 149 -14.64 13.80 -2.14
C GLU A 149 -15.55 15.00 -2.42
N GLU A 150 -15.09 16.22 -2.14
CA GLU A 150 -15.86 17.43 -2.40
C GLU A 150 -16.09 17.66 -3.90
N SER A 151 -15.07 17.42 -4.74
CA SER A 151 -15.19 17.49 -6.20
C SER A 151 -16.25 16.52 -6.72
N LEU A 152 -16.20 15.26 -6.27
CA LEU A 152 -17.14 14.22 -6.64
C LEU A 152 -18.58 14.61 -6.28
N LYS A 153 -18.81 15.06 -5.05
CA LYS A 153 -20.12 15.48 -4.57
C LYS A 153 -20.71 16.62 -5.41
N LEU A 154 -19.89 17.61 -5.76
CA LEU A 154 -20.32 18.71 -6.62
C LEU A 154 -20.62 18.26 -8.04
N ARG A 155 -19.75 17.44 -8.65
CA ARG A 155 -19.95 16.91 -10.01
C ARG A 155 -21.21 16.04 -10.10
N GLN A 156 -21.53 15.29 -9.03
CA GLN A 156 -22.80 14.55 -8.89
C GLN A 156 -24.01 15.48 -8.84
N LYS A 157 -23.97 16.56 -8.04
CA LYS A 157 -25.05 17.57 -7.99
C LYS A 157 -25.30 18.20 -9.37
N ILE A 158 -24.23 18.46 -10.13
CA ILE A 158 -24.31 19.10 -11.46
C ILE A 158 -24.74 18.10 -12.55
N GLY A 159 -24.54 16.79 -12.35
CA GLY A 159 -24.94 15.75 -13.30
C GLY A 159 -23.95 15.49 -14.44
N LYS A 160 -22.70 15.95 -14.34
CA LYS A 160 -21.67 15.75 -15.39
C LYS A 160 -21.02 14.37 -15.29
N LYS A 161 -21.67 13.34 -15.84
CA LYS A 161 -21.23 11.92 -15.77
C LYS A 161 -19.76 11.71 -16.13
N TYR A 162 -19.27 12.36 -17.19
CA TYR A 162 -17.85 12.25 -17.61
C TYR A 162 -16.89 12.68 -16.49
N GLU A 163 -17.12 13.87 -15.91
CA GLU A 163 -16.29 14.39 -14.82
C GLU A 163 -16.45 13.58 -13.52
N ILE A 164 -17.62 12.97 -13.30
CA ILE A 164 -17.87 12.09 -12.13
C ILE A 164 -16.94 10.87 -12.17
N VAL A 165 -16.75 10.23 -13.33
CA VAL A 165 -15.81 9.09 -13.49
C VAL A 165 -14.40 9.50 -13.09
N GLU A 166 -13.96 10.69 -13.49
CA GLU A 166 -12.61 11.15 -13.15
C GLU A 166 -12.42 11.37 -11.64
N SER A 167 -13.39 12.00 -10.99
CA SER A 167 -13.34 12.23 -9.54
C SER A 167 -13.47 10.93 -8.76
N TYR A 168 -14.28 9.96 -9.22
CA TYR A 168 -14.31 8.63 -8.65
C TYR A 168 -12.95 7.94 -8.74
N SER A 169 -12.32 7.93 -9.91
CA SER A 169 -11.04 7.26 -10.11
C SER A 169 -9.92 7.92 -9.31
N MET A 170 -9.94 9.25 -9.17
CA MET A 170 -9.04 9.97 -8.27
C MET A 170 -9.30 9.62 -6.80
N LEU A 171 -10.56 9.62 -6.37
CA LEU A 171 -10.95 9.21 -5.02
C LEU A 171 -10.50 7.77 -4.75
N CYS A 172 -10.71 6.83 -5.68
CA CYS A 172 -10.23 5.45 -5.55
C CYS A 172 -8.71 5.41 -5.40
N GLY A 173 -7.96 6.18 -6.21
CA GLY A 173 -6.52 6.31 -6.05
C GLY A 173 -6.15 6.75 -4.63
N PHE A 174 -6.76 7.82 -4.11
CA PHE A 174 -6.51 8.25 -2.74
C PHE A 174 -6.93 7.18 -1.71
N SER A 175 -8.12 6.61 -1.84
CA SER A 175 -8.61 5.60 -0.91
C SER A 175 -7.71 4.37 -0.89
N THR A 176 -7.20 3.89 -2.02
CA THR A 176 -6.28 2.75 -2.07
C THR A 176 -5.02 2.95 -1.22
N TYR A 177 -4.40 4.13 -1.29
CA TYR A 177 -3.16 4.40 -0.55
C TYR A 177 -3.38 5.05 0.82
N PHE A 178 -4.60 5.54 1.09
CA PHE A 178 -4.85 6.38 2.26
C PHE A 178 -6.14 6.08 3.05
N GLN A 179 -7.19 5.49 2.50
CA GLN A 179 -8.31 4.98 3.28
C GLN A 179 -8.12 3.48 3.47
N GLU A 180 -7.89 3.08 4.72
CA GLU A 180 -7.44 1.73 5.13
C GLU A 180 -8.34 0.57 4.68
N ASP A 181 -9.56 0.87 4.23
CA ASP A 181 -10.55 -0.09 3.75
C ASP A 181 -10.44 -0.31 2.23
N LEU A 182 -9.65 -1.31 1.85
CA LEU A 182 -9.48 -1.72 0.45
C LEU A 182 -10.75 -2.36 -0.13
N ASP A 183 -11.64 -2.92 0.68
CA ASP A 183 -12.89 -3.54 0.20
C ASP A 183 -13.94 -2.48 -0.12
N TYR A 184 -14.04 -1.43 0.70
CA TYR A 184 -14.78 -0.22 0.36
C TYR A 184 -14.23 0.41 -0.92
N THR A 185 -12.90 0.49 -1.04
CA THR A 185 -12.25 1.07 -2.22
C THR A 185 -12.56 0.25 -3.49
N LEU A 186 -12.57 -1.09 -3.40
CA LEU A 186 -13.01 -1.95 -4.50
C LEU A 186 -14.46 -1.68 -4.92
N LYS A 187 -15.39 -1.60 -3.96
CA LYS A 187 -16.80 -1.27 -4.24
C LYS A 187 -16.95 0.10 -4.90
N LEU A 188 -16.15 1.08 -4.48
CA LEU A 188 -16.12 2.40 -5.08
C LEU A 188 -15.61 2.34 -6.53
N LEU A 189 -14.54 1.58 -6.77
CA LEU A 189 -13.94 1.41 -8.08
C LEU A 189 -14.86 0.62 -9.04
N GLU A 190 -15.63 -0.34 -8.55
CA GLU A 190 -16.68 -1.03 -9.30
C GLU A 190 -17.79 -0.07 -9.76
N LYS A 191 -18.25 0.83 -8.88
CA LYS A 191 -19.19 1.89 -9.26
C LYS A 191 -18.61 2.81 -10.33
N CYS A 192 -17.35 3.19 -10.18
CA CYS A 192 -16.63 3.99 -11.18
C CYS A 192 -16.56 3.25 -12.54
N GLN A 193 -16.23 1.96 -12.52
CA GLN A 193 -16.12 1.14 -13.71
C GLN A 193 -17.46 0.99 -14.44
N ASN A 194 -18.54 0.75 -13.70
CA ASN A 194 -19.88 0.61 -14.29
C ASN A 194 -20.33 1.91 -14.97
N LEU A 195 -20.14 3.06 -14.31
CA LEU A 195 -20.44 4.36 -14.90
C LEU A 195 -19.55 4.64 -16.13
N ALA A 196 -18.26 4.27 -16.06
CA ALA A 196 -17.34 4.43 -17.17
C ALA A 196 -17.75 3.58 -18.39
N ILE A 197 -18.26 2.36 -18.17
CA ILE A 197 -18.80 1.51 -19.23
C ILE A 197 -20.08 2.12 -19.82
N GLU A 198 -21.02 2.57 -18.97
CA GLU A 198 -22.30 3.18 -19.39
C GLU A 198 -22.10 4.33 -20.37
N ILE A 199 -21.10 5.18 -20.12
CA ILE A 199 -20.82 6.39 -20.93
C ILE A 199 -19.67 6.20 -21.92
N ASN A 200 -19.16 4.98 -22.09
CA ASN A 200 -18.00 4.65 -22.93
C ASN A 200 -16.77 5.55 -22.63
N HIS A 201 -16.48 5.76 -21.36
CA HIS A 201 -15.38 6.60 -20.90
C HIS A 201 -14.02 5.90 -21.11
N PRO A 202 -12.99 6.56 -21.68
CA PRO A 202 -11.67 5.95 -21.92
C PRO A 202 -10.98 5.38 -20.67
N TRP A 203 -11.33 5.88 -19.49
CA TRP A 203 -10.75 5.42 -18.22
C TRP A 203 -11.18 4.00 -17.85
N MET A 204 -12.23 3.46 -18.46
CA MET A 204 -12.67 2.07 -18.24
C MET A 204 -11.59 1.04 -18.60
N ASN A 205 -10.69 1.38 -19.54
CA ASN A 205 -9.62 0.50 -20.02
C ASN A 205 -8.21 0.94 -19.57
N SER A 206 -8.07 2.12 -18.97
CA SER A 206 -6.76 2.70 -18.62
C SER A 206 -6.61 2.90 -17.11
N PHE A 207 -7.07 4.02 -16.56
CA PHE A 207 -6.91 4.35 -15.14
C PHE A 207 -7.67 3.41 -14.20
N ASN A 208 -8.87 2.95 -14.54
CA ASN A 208 -9.62 2.05 -13.66
C ASN A 208 -8.94 0.67 -13.52
N PRO A 209 -8.53 -0.02 -14.60
CA PRO A 209 -7.69 -1.22 -14.47
C PRO A 209 -6.39 -0.96 -13.71
N LYS A 210 -5.74 0.21 -13.87
CA LYS A 210 -4.57 0.54 -13.06
C LYS A 210 -4.91 0.57 -11.56
N ASN A 211 -6.00 1.23 -11.18
CA ASN A 211 -6.43 1.30 -9.77
C ASN A 211 -6.78 -0.08 -9.21
N PHE A 212 -7.39 -0.98 -10.01
CA PHE A 212 -7.59 -2.37 -9.59
C PHE A 212 -6.23 -3.05 -9.33
N GLY A 213 -5.26 -2.84 -10.22
CA GLY A 213 -3.90 -3.32 -10.05
C GLY A 213 -3.26 -2.83 -8.75
N ASP A 214 -3.37 -1.53 -8.46
CA ASP A 214 -2.86 -0.90 -7.23
C ASP A 214 -3.48 -1.57 -5.97
N ILE A 215 -4.80 -1.81 -5.97
CA ILE A 215 -5.48 -2.46 -4.83
C ILE A 215 -4.99 -3.90 -4.63
N TYR A 216 -4.94 -4.70 -5.70
CA TYR A 216 -4.48 -6.09 -5.61
C TYR A 216 -3.00 -6.19 -5.26
N TYR A 217 -2.18 -5.22 -5.70
CA TYR A 217 -0.77 -5.12 -5.33
C TYR A 217 -0.62 -4.87 -3.82
N ILE A 218 -1.41 -3.97 -3.23
CA ILE A 218 -1.40 -3.73 -1.78
C ILE A 218 -1.89 -4.96 -1.01
N LYS A 219 -2.93 -5.66 -1.48
CA LYS A 219 -3.38 -6.95 -0.91
C LYS A 219 -2.35 -8.08 -1.03
N GLY A 220 -1.32 -7.92 -1.88
CA GLY A 220 -0.29 -8.93 -2.13
C GLY A 220 -0.69 -10.02 -3.13
N ASP A 221 -1.81 -9.84 -3.83
CA ASP A 221 -2.20 -10.68 -4.98
C ASP A 221 -1.48 -10.17 -6.24
N LEU A 222 -0.18 -10.47 -6.28
CA LEU A 222 0.72 -9.95 -7.31
C LEU A 222 0.34 -10.42 -8.73
N GLU A 223 -0.23 -11.61 -8.90
CA GLU A 223 -0.65 -12.12 -10.21
C GLU A 223 -1.89 -11.37 -10.73
N LYS A 224 -2.91 -11.13 -9.88
CA LYS A 224 -4.04 -10.26 -10.27
C LYS A 224 -3.56 -8.84 -10.54
N ALA A 225 -2.71 -8.27 -9.68
CA ALA A 225 -2.14 -6.95 -9.88
C ALA A 225 -1.46 -6.82 -11.26
N LEU A 226 -0.58 -7.78 -11.58
CA LEU A 226 0.12 -7.84 -12.86
C LEU A 226 -0.83 -7.93 -14.06
N SER A 227 -1.90 -8.73 -13.95
CA SER A 227 -2.93 -8.85 -14.99
C SER A 227 -3.63 -7.52 -15.25
N TYR A 228 -4.03 -6.81 -14.20
CA TYR A 228 -4.69 -5.52 -14.30
C TYR A 228 -3.76 -4.42 -14.85
N TYR A 229 -2.50 -4.35 -14.40
CA TYR A 229 -1.54 -3.40 -14.96
C TYR A 229 -1.25 -3.65 -16.44
N LYS A 230 -1.16 -4.90 -16.88
CA LYS A 230 -1.03 -5.26 -18.30
C LYS A 230 -2.25 -4.90 -19.14
N LYS A 231 -3.44 -4.84 -18.55
CA LYS A 231 -4.63 -4.29 -19.23
C LYS A 231 -4.54 -2.77 -19.33
N ALA A 232 -4.17 -2.11 -18.24
CA ALA A 232 -4.08 -0.65 -18.15
C ALA A 232 -3.04 -0.03 -19.10
N ILE A 233 -1.94 -0.73 -19.38
CA ILE A 233 -0.85 -0.17 -20.18
C ILE A 233 -1.19 -0.02 -21.67
N LYS A 234 -2.02 -0.90 -22.24
CA LYS A 234 -2.29 -0.92 -23.69
C LYS A 234 -2.89 0.39 -24.21
N PRO A 235 -3.94 0.97 -23.59
CA PRO A 235 -4.47 2.24 -24.08
C PRO A 235 -3.48 3.40 -23.90
N PHE A 236 -2.60 3.33 -22.90
CA PHE A 236 -1.56 4.35 -22.75
C PHE A 236 -0.51 4.24 -23.88
N GLU A 237 -0.16 3.03 -24.32
CA GLU A 237 0.68 2.79 -25.50
C GLU A 237 0.01 3.33 -26.78
N GLU A 238 -1.26 3.02 -27.00
CA GLU A 238 -2.03 3.46 -28.18
C GLU A 238 -2.14 4.99 -28.26
N THR A 239 -2.27 5.66 -27.12
CA THR A 239 -2.40 7.12 -27.02
C THR A 239 -1.05 7.85 -26.84
N ASN A 240 0.08 7.14 -26.86
CA ASN A 240 1.42 7.68 -26.59
C ASN A 240 1.53 8.47 -25.27
N ASN A 241 0.75 8.09 -24.26
CA ASN A 241 0.66 8.80 -23.00
C ASN A 241 1.83 8.44 -22.06
N SER A 242 2.95 9.14 -22.24
CA SER A 242 4.24 8.75 -21.68
C SER A 242 4.25 8.62 -20.16
N PHE A 243 3.59 9.52 -19.41
CA PHE A 243 3.64 9.48 -17.94
C PHE A 243 2.96 8.23 -17.36
N PRO A 244 1.65 7.97 -17.61
CA PRO A 244 1.01 6.78 -17.09
C PRO A 244 1.63 5.48 -17.60
N MET A 245 2.21 5.48 -18.81
CA MET A 245 3.02 4.35 -19.30
C MET A 245 4.23 4.10 -18.40
N ILE A 246 5.03 5.13 -18.14
CA ILE A 246 6.22 5.06 -17.28
C ILE A 246 5.86 4.53 -15.90
N THR A 247 4.83 5.11 -15.25
CA THR A 247 4.41 4.67 -13.92
C THR A 247 3.86 3.26 -13.94
N THR A 248 3.05 2.88 -14.93
CA THR A 248 2.48 1.53 -15.03
C THR A 248 3.56 0.49 -15.30
N LEU A 249 4.56 0.80 -16.12
CA LEU A 249 5.75 -0.05 -16.30
C LEU A 249 6.56 -0.18 -15.02
N GLY A 250 6.66 0.89 -14.24
CA GLY A 250 7.20 0.89 -12.88
C GLY A 250 6.46 -0.07 -11.98
N GLU A 251 5.13 -0.02 -11.93
CA GLU A 251 4.30 -0.92 -11.10
C GLU A 251 4.39 -2.38 -11.56
N ILE A 252 4.42 -2.64 -12.87
CA ILE A 252 4.68 -3.98 -13.40
C ILE A 252 6.08 -4.46 -12.98
N GLY A 253 7.09 -3.58 -13.06
CA GLY A 253 8.45 -3.84 -12.61
C GLY A 253 8.52 -4.16 -11.11
N ASN A 254 7.89 -3.35 -10.28
CA ASN A 254 7.77 -3.56 -8.84
C ASN A 254 7.05 -4.87 -8.53
N THR A 255 5.97 -5.17 -9.23
CA THR A 255 5.27 -6.45 -9.09
C THR A 255 6.22 -7.62 -9.39
N TYR A 256 6.97 -7.57 -10.49
CA TYR A 256 7.98 -8.60 -10.80
C TYR A 256 9.11 -8.68 -9.77
N ARG A 257 9.57 -7.54 -9.22
CA ARG A 257 10.55 -7.49 -8.12
C ARG A 257 10.02 -8.21 -6.90
N GLU A 258 8.80 -7.92 -6.48
CA GLU A 258 8.19 -8.57 -5.33
C GLU A 258 7.94 -10.06 -5.58
N MET A 259 7.75 -10.43 -6.84
CA MET A 259 7.74 -11.82 -7.28
C MET A 259 9.11 -12.51 -7.31
N GLY A 260 10.20 -11.80 -7.00
CA GLY A 260 11.57 -12.31 -7.16
C GLY A 260 12.02 -12.49 -8.61
N LYS A 261 11.22 -12.07 -9.59
CA LYS A 261 11.49 -12.18 -11.03
C LYS A 261 12.33 -10.96 -11.50
N ILE A 262 13.55 -10.83 -10.97
CA ILE A 262 14.45 -9.66 -11.14
C ILE A 262 14.71 -9.32 -12.61
N ASN A 263 14.98 -10.32 -13.46
CA ASN A 263 15.21 -10.09 -14.90
C ASN A 263 13.99 -9.46 -15.59
N GLN A 264 12.77 -9.91 -15.25
CA GLN A 264 11.55 -9.34 -15.80
C GLN A 264 11.32 -7.91 -15.29
N CYS A 265 11.63 -7.65 -14.02
CA CYS A 265 11.62 -6.29 -13.45
C CYS A 265 12.55 -5.35 -14.25
N LEU A 266 13.82 -5.74 -14.47
CA LEU A 266 14.78 -4.96 -15.25
C LEU A 266 14.29 -4.67 -16.67
N ILE A 267 13.67 -5.65 -17.35
CA ILE A 267 13.11 -5.44 -18.70
C ILE A 267 12.07 -4.32 -18.69
N GLN A 268 11.14 -4.31 -17.73
CA GLN A 268 10.09 -3.28 -17.66
C GLN A 268 10.65 -1.91 -17.27
N LEU A 269 11.55 -1.86 -16.28
CA LEU A 269 12.19 -0.60 -15.87
C LEU A 269 13.04 0.00 -16.99
N ARG A 270 13.72 -0.83 -17.81
CA ARG A 270 14.45 -0.34 -19.00
C ARG A 270 13.52 0.20 -20.09
N LYS A 271 12.35 -0.41 -20.29
CA LYS A 271 11.32 0.15 -21.18
C LYS A 271 10.83 1.50 -20.66
N SER A 272 10.55 1.58 -19.35
CA SER A 272 10.16 2.81 -18.68
C SER A 272 11.21 3.91 -18.86
N TYR A 273 12.49 3.59 -18.65
CA TYR A 273 13.60 4.53 -18.84
C TYR A 273 13.71 5.03 -20.30
N LYS A 274 13.54 4.15 -21.30
CA LYS A 274 13.56 4.56 -22.72
C LYS A 274 12.47 5.57 -23.05
N ILE A 275 11.31 5.47 -22.41
CA ILE A 275 10.23 6.45 -22.58
C ILE A 275 10.59 7.72 -21.81
N ALA A 276 11.01 7.59 -20.55
CA ALA A 276 11.36 8.73 -19.68
C ALA A 276 12.45 9.63 -20.28
N VAL A 277 13.47 9.05 -20.94
CA VAL A 277 14.53 9.81 -21.63
C VAL A 277 14.00 10.69 -22.77
N LYS A 278 12.89 10.31 -23.41
CA LYS A 278 12.24 11.09 -24.47
C LYS A 278 11.31 12.17 -23.91
N THR A 279 11.03 12.16 -22.61
CA THR A 279 10.23 13.18 -21.96
C THR A 279 11.12 14.34 -21.50
N GLU A 280 10.56 15.53 -21.44
CA GLU A 280 11.21 16.71 -20.84
C GLU A 280 11.08 16.73 -19.29
N ASN A 281 10.61 15.63 -18.68
CA ASN A 281 10.35 15.56 -17.25
C ASN A 281 11.52 14.91 -16.50
N ASN A 282 12.44 15.76 -16.01
CA ASN A 282 13.61 15.34 -15.24
C ASN A 282 13.26 14.63 -13.93
N TRP A 283 12.12 14.95 -13.31
CA TRP A 283 11.67 14.27 -12.09
C TRP A 283 11.37 12.79 -12.37
N ILE A 284 10.52 12.48 -13.33
CA ILE A 284 10.19 11.09 -13.68
C ILE A 284 11.44 10.32 -14.10
N LYS A 285 12.28 10.95 -14.92
CA LYS A 285 13.54 10.36 -15.35
C LYS A 285 14.42 9.99 -14.16
N SER A 286 14.51 10.87 -13.15
CA SER A 286 15.29 10.60 -11.94
C SER A 286 14.74 9.44 -11.11
N GLU A 287 13.42 9.31 -10.99
CA GLU A 287 12.78 8.22 -10.24
C GLU A 287 13.03 6.87 -10.93
N VAL A 288 12.81 6.80 -12.25
CA VAL A 288 13.06 5.57 -13.01
C VAL A 288 14.54 5.16 -12.99
N ILE A 289 15.46 6.13 -13.02
CA ILE A 289 16.90 5.85 -12.87
C ILE A 289 17.19 5.31 -11.47
N ALA A 290 16.61 5.89 -10.42
CA ALA A 290 16.80 5.43 -9.05
C ALA A 290 16.29 3.99 -8.86
N ASP A 291 15.11 3.68 -9.37
CA ASP A 291 14.55 2.32 -9.36
C ASP A 291 15.45 1.34 -10.12
N LEU A 292 15.93 1.71 -11.31
CA LEU A 292 16.88 0.89 -12.07
C LEU A 292 18.16 0.62 -11.29
N ILE A 293 18.75 1.64 -10.66
CA ILE A 293 19.96 1.50 -9.84
C ILE A 293 19.71 0.50 -8.71
N GLU A 294 18.60 0.60 -8.00
CA GLU A 294 18.28 -0.30 -6.90
C GLU A 294 18.23 -1.77 -7.38
N ILE A 295 17.52 -2.03 -8.47
CA ILE A 295 17.36 -3.39 -9.00
C ILE A 295 18.66 -3.93 -9.61
N ILE A 296 19.45 -3.10 -10.29
CA ILE A 296 20.76 -3.48 -10.85
C ILE A 296 21.74 -3.86 -9.73
N ILE A 297 21.70 -3.15 -8.59
CA ILE A 297 22.50 -3.50 -7.41
C ILE A 297 22.05 -4.85 -6.84
N ILE A 298 20.73 -5.10 -6.75
CA ILE A 298 20.19 -6.41 -6.33
C ILE A 298 20.63 -7.52 -7.29
N ASN A 299 20.76 -7.22 -8.59
CA ASN A 299 21.29 -8.14 -9.61
C ASN A 299 22.83 -8.23 -9.62
N ASN A 300 23.53 -7.58 -8.69
CA ASN A 300 24.99 -7.54 -8.56
C ASN A 300 25.75 -6.91 -9.75
N GLU A 301 25.09 -6.10 -10.59
CA GLU A 301 25.69 -5.45 -11.76
C GLU A 301 26.16 -4.01 -11.46
N VAL A 302 26.99 -3.84 -10.42
CA VAL A 302 27.34 -2.53 -9.84
C VAL A 302 27.97 -1.55 -10.85
N LYS A 303 28.73 -2.05 -11.85
CA LYS A 303 29.33 -1.19 -12.89
C LYS A 303 28.26 -0.49 -13.73
N GLU A 304 27.16 -1.19 -14.05
CA GLU A 304 26.06 -0.59 -14.78
C GLU A 304 25.32 0.43 -13.91
N ALA A 305 25.07 0.11 -12.64
CA ALA A 305 24.45 1.03 -11.69
C ALA A 305 25.24 2.35 -11.57
N GLN A 306 26.58 2.28 -11.60
CA GLN A 306 27.44 3.47 -11.61
C GLN A 306 27.25 4.35 -12.84
N ARG A 307 26.96 3.79 -14.02
CA ARG A 307 26.65 4.59 -15.22
C ARG A 307 25.37 5.40 -15.02
N TYR A 308 24.32 4.73 -14.56
CA TYR A 308 23.05 5.39 -14.25
C TYR A 308 23.18 6.44 -13.13
N LEU A 309 24.04 6.19 -12.12
CA LEU A 309 24.30 7.18 -11.08
C LEU A 309 24.93 8.46 -11.64
N LYS A 310 25.84 8.36 -12.61
CA LYS A 310 26.43 9.54 -13.25
C LYS A 310 25.38 10.38 -13.98
N GLU A 311 24.44 9.73 -14.65
CA GLU A 311 23.32 10.44 -15.29
C GLU A 311 22.42 11.13 -14.25
N LEU A 312 22.08 10.42 -13.17
CA LEU A 312 21.27 10.97 -12.08
C LEU A 312 21.97 12.16 -11.38
N GLU A 313 23.29 12.11 -11.26
CA GLU A 313 24.10 13.21 -10.73
C GLU A 313 23.99 14.47 -11.59
N ILE A 314 24.05 14.33 -12.92
CA ILE A 314 23.91 15.46 -13.85
C ILE A 314 22.52 16.09 -13.70
N ILE A 315 21.46 15.28 -13.68
CA ILE A 315 20.09 15.77 -13.48
C ILE A 315 19.96 16.49 -12.13
N SER A 316 20.50 15.89 -11.06
CA SER A 316 20.45 16.50 -9.72
C SER A 316 21.24 17.81 -9.62
N ARG A 317 22.25 18.05 -10.46
CA ARG A 317 23.00 19.31 -10.52
C ARG A 317 22.28 20.38 -11.33
N GLN A 318 21.50 19.97 -12.34
CA GLN A 318 20.68 20.89 -13.15
C GLN A 318 19.45 21.37 -12.36
N GLU A 319 18.81 20.47 -11.62
CA GLU A 319 17.57 20.72 -10.89
C GLU A 319 17.85 21.07 -9.41
N THR A 320 18.60 22.15 -9.17
CA THR A 320 19.15 22.46 -7.83
C THR A 320 18.11 22.64 -6.72
N ASP A 321 16.91 23.12 -7.06
CA ASP A 321 15.81 23.35 -6.12
C ASP A 321 14.92 22.12 -5.91
N ASN A 322 15.07 21.08 -6.73
CA ASN A 322 14.24 19.87 -6.64
C ASN A 322 14.76 18.88 -5.58
N ARG A 323 14.22 19.02 -4.37
CA ARG A 323 14.59 18.18 -3.22
C ARG A 323 14.38 16.68 -3.44
N ARG A 324 13.38 16.27 -4.23
CA ARG A 324 13.11 14.85 -4.50
C ARG A 324 14.21 14.23 -5.36
N ILE A 325 14.57 14.90 -6.46
CA ILE A 325 15.68 14.46 -7.33
C ILE A 325 16.97 14.33 -6.53
N LYS A 326 17.26 15.32 -5.67
CA LYS A 326 18.43 15.29 -4.78
C LYS A 326 18.40 14.10 -3.81
N GLN A 327 17.23 13.78 -3.24
CA GLN A 327 17.07 12.59 -2.39
C GLN A 327 17.29 11.30 -3.16
N SER A 328 16.72 11.17 -4.35
CA SER A 328 16.88 10.00 -5.23
C SER A 328 18.36 9.79 -5.58
N TYR A 329 19.08 10.86 -5.93
CA TYR A 329 20.54 10.80 -6.14
C TYR A 329 21.31 10.33 -4.89
N LEU A 330 21.03 10.91 -3.72
CA LEU A 330 21.74 10.57 -2.48
C LEU A 330 21.49 9.11 -2.05
N ILE A 331 20.26 8.62 -2.19
CA ILE A 331 19.92 7.21 -1.95
C ILE A 331 20.69 6.31 -2.91
N SER A 332 20.59 6.55 -4.21
CA SER A 332 21.28 5.73 -5.23
C SER A 332 22.80 5.71 -5.00
N LYS A 333 23.39 6.86 -4.65
CA LYS A 333 24.81 6.98 -4.30
C LYS A 333 25.16 6.13 -3.08
N ALA A 334 24.37 6.22 -2.02
CA ALA A 334 24.59 5.43 -0.80
C ALA A 334 24.48 3.93 -1.06
N LEU A 335 23.50 3.49 -1.85
CA LEU A 335 23.31 2.08 -2.20
C LEU A 335 24.52 1.53 -2.98
N ILE A 336 25.06 2.29 -3.94
CA ILE A 336 26.27 1.91 -4.70
C ILE A 336 27.51 1.88 -3.80
N LEU A 337 27.65 2.83 -2.87
CA LEU A 337 28.74 2.83 -1.91
C LEU A 337 28.65 1.61 -0.98
N LYS A 338 27.45 1.27 -0.52
CA LYS A 338 27.17 0.13 0.37
C LYS A 338 27.47 -1.22 -0.31
N SER A 339 27.24 -1.34 -1.62
CA SER A 339 27.53 -2.58 -2.36
C SER A 339 29.04 -2.82 -2.57
N SER A 340 29.90 -1.84 -2.26
CA SER A 340 31.34 -2.00 -2.31
C SER A 340 31.87 -2.83 -1.12
N PRO A 341 32.85 -3.73 -1.33
CA PRO A 341 33.47 -4.46 -0.23
C PRO A 341 34.39 -3.60 0.65
N ARG A 342 34.75 -2.39 0.23
CA ARG A 342 35.71 -1.52 0.94
C ARG A 342 35.05 -0.85 2.16
N PHE A 343 35.68 -0.97 3.34
CA PHE A 343 35.19 -0.36 4.58
C PHE A 343 34.96 1.15 4.48
N ASN A 344 35.91 1.90 3.88
CA ASN A 344 35.74 3.35 3.67
C ASN A 344 34.49 3.71 2.86
N ASN A 345 34.04 2.84 1.95
CA ASN A 345 32.81 3.08 1.19
C ASN A 345 31.56 2.83 2.04
N LEU A 346 31.59 1.86 2.95
CA LEU A 346 30.51 1.64 3.93
C LEU A 346 30.35 2.86 4.85
N VAL A 347 31.45 3.41 5.37
CA VAL A 347 31.42 4.63 6.19
C VAL A 347 30.81 5.81 5.41
N LYS A 348 31.22 6.00 4.14
CA LYS A 348 30.63 7.04 3.27
C LYS A 348 29.15 6.80 2.97
N ALA A 349 28.74 5.54 2.76
CA ALA A 349 27.34 5.18 2.59
C ALA A 349 26.54 5.56 3.83
N GLN A 350 27.04 5.19 5.01
CA GLN A 350 26.41 5.49 6.30
C GLN A 350 26.26 7.00 6.52
N GLN A 351 27.30 7.80 6.25
CA GLN A 351 27.23 9.26 6.33
C GLN A 351 26.21 9.85 5.35
N THR A 352 26.18 9.35 4.12
CA THR A 352 25.23 9.81 3.08
C THR A 352 23.79 9.52 3.49
N LEU A 353 23.51 8.33 4.00
CA LEU A 353 22.19 7.94 4.50
C LEU A 353 21.78 8.76 5.74
N LYS A 354 22.73 9.05 6.64
CA LYS A 354 22.49 9.91 7.81
C LYS A 354 22.08 11.32 7.40
N LEU A 355 22.72 11.90 6.38
CA LEU A 355 22.31 13.20 5.82
C LEU A 355 20.84 13.20 5.35
N ILE A 356 20.33 12.09 4.82
CA ILE A 356 18.93 11.98 4.37
C ILE A 356 18.00 11.92 5.58
N ILE A 357 18.40 11.20 6.63
CA ILE A 357 17.65 11.06 7.87
C ILE A 357 17.59 12.39 8.63
N ASP A 358 18.71 13.10 8.73
CA ASP A 358 18.82 14.35 9.50
C ASP A 358 18.19 15.55 8.76
N ASN A 359 18.34 15.63 7.43
CA ASN A 359 17.73 16.69 6.61
C ASN A 359 16.26 16.44 6.24
N GLY A 360 15.62 15.42 6.82
CA GLY A 360 14.30 14.90 6.44
C GLY A 360 13.12 15.81 6.81
N SER A 361 13.03 17.03 6.26
CA SER A 361 11.81 17.85 6.33
C SER A 361 10.65 17.20 5.57
N ILE A 362 10.95 16.37 4.57
CA ILE A 362 10.00 15.54 3.83
C ILE A 362 10.27 14.08 4.24
N LYS A 363 9.36 13.50 5.01
CA LYS A 363 9.41 12.09 5.37
C LYS A 363 8.64 11.29 4.31
N ASN A 364 9.33 10.67 3.37
CA ASN A 364 8.81 9.91 2.24
C ASN A 364 9.44 8.51 2.18
N GLU A 365 9.24 7.77 1.08
CA GLU A 365 9.81 6.43 0.90
C GLU A 365 11.35 6.39 0.94
N SER A 366 12.03 7.43 0.44
CA SER A 366 13.50 7.55 0.53
C SER A 366 13.99 7.50 1.98
N PHE A 367 13.21 8.03 2.93
CA PHE A 367 13.52 7.97 4.35
C PHE A 367 13.44 6.54 4.90
N ILE A 368 12.44 5.76 4.46
CA ILE A 368 12.31 4.34 4.80
C ILE A 368 13.50 3.55 4.25
N ILE A 369 13.85 3.76 2.98
CA ILE A 369 15.02 3.13 2.36
C ILE A 369 16.29 3.49 3.14
N ALA A 370 16.46 4.75 3.52
CA ALA A 370 17.62 5.18 4.30
C ALA A 370 17.75 4.45 5.63
N LEU A 371 16.65 4.36 6.40
CA LEU A 371 16.61 3.68 7.69
C LEU A 371 16.88 2.17 7.57
N LEU A 372 16.27 1.50 6.59
CA LEU A 372 16.50 0.06 6.38
C LEU A 372 17.98 -0.23 6.06
N ASN A 373 18.59 0.58 5.20
CA ASN A 373 19.99 0.43 4.82
C ASN A 373 20.94 0.80 5.97
N GLN A 374 20.58 1.76 6.84
CA GLN A 374 21.32 2.00 8.08
C GLN A 374 21.28 0.79 9.00
N CYS A 375 20.10 0.22 9.25
CA CYS A 375 19.95 -0.97 10.07
C CYS A 375 20.77 -2.16 9.51
N GLU A 376 20.81 -2.35 8.19
CA GLU A 376 21.63 -3.39 7.58
C GLU A 376 23.13 -3.18 7.81
N ILE A 377 23.62 -1.94 7.65
CA ILE A 377 25.03 -1.60 7.92
C ILE A 377 25.37 -1.87 9.40
N LEU A 378 24.52 -1.41 10.33
CA LEU A 378 24.70 -1.61 11.76
C LEU A 378 24.62 -3.09 12.17
N LEU A 379 23.71 -3.87 11.57
CA LEU A 379 23.65 -5.33 11.81
C LEU A 379 24.93 -6.03 11.32
N ARG A 380 25.50 -5.59 10.19
CA ARG A 380 26.78 -6.10 9.71
C ARG A 380 27.91 -5.74 10.66
N GLU A 381 27.94 -4.51 11.17
CA GLU A 381 28.93 -4.07 12.16
C GLU A 381 28.82 -4.85 13.46
N LEU A 382 27.61 -5.04 13.99
CA LEU A 382 27.33 -5.84 15.17
C LEU A 382 27.81 -7.28 15.02
N ASN A 383 27.59 -7.88 13.84
CA ASN A 383 28.01 -9.26 13.55
C ASN A 383 29.55 -9.42 13.45
N ILE A 384 30.27 -8.36 13.07
CA ILE A 384 31.74 -8.38 12.93
C ILE A 384 32.44 -8.01 14.23
N THR A 385 31.96 -6.97 14.92
CA THR A 385 32.61 -6.37 16.09
C THR A 385 32.15 -6.97 17.42
N HIS A 386 30.99 -7.62 17.42
CA HIS A 386 30.32 -8.14 18.61
C HIS A 386 30.00 -7.06 19.66
N ASN A 387 30.02 -5.77 19.27
CA ASN A 387 29.71 -4.66 20.16
C ASN A 387 28.19 -4.54 20.39
N ILE A 388 27.73 -4.96 21.57
CA ILE A 388 26.31 -5.00 21.93
C ILE A 388 25.67 -3.60 21.96
N GLN A 389 26.43 -2.52 22.16
CA GLN A 389 25.89 -1.14 22.17
C GLN A 389 25.22 -0.76 20.84
N ILE A 390 25.65 -1.37 19.73
CA ILE A 390 25.07 -1.17 18.40
C ILE A 390 23.59 -1.60 18.36
N ILE A 391 23.16 -2.52 19.23
CA ILE A 391 21.76 -2.93 19.33
C ILE A 391 20.85 -1.75 19.69
N ASP A 392 21.32 -0.83 20.54
CA ASP A 392 20.55 0.34 20.94
C ASP A 392 20.43 1.34 19.77
N GLU A 393 21.51 1.54 19.00
CA GLU A 393 21.46 2.34 17.77
C GLU A 393 20.48 1.75 16.73
N ILE A 394 20.48 0.42 16.54
CA ILE A 394 19.51 -0.24 15.66
C ILE A 394 18.08 -0.03 16.17
N ARG A 395 17.87 -0.09 17.50
CA ARG A 395 16.55 0.13 18.11
C ARG A 395 16.04 1.54 17.81
N ASP A 396 16.87 2.57 17.93
CA ASP A 396 16.50 3.95 17.60
C ASP A 396 16.07 4.11 16.14
N HIS A 397 16.77 3.44 15.21
CA HIS A 397 16.39 3.44 13.79
C HIS A 397 15.08 2.68 13.55
N ILE A 398 14.86 1.55 14.23
CA ILE A 398 13.59 0.80 14.19
C ILE A 398 12.43 1.66 14.71
N GLU A 399 12.60 2.41 15.80
CA GLU A 399 11.56 3.30 16.32
C GLU A 399 11.20 4.42 15.33
N LYS A 400 12.21 5.03 14.71
CA LYS A 400 12.00 5.98 13.61
C LYS A 400 11.27 5.33 12.44
N LEU A 401 11.61 4.09 12.09
CA LEU A 401 11.00 3.30 11.02
C LEU A 401 9.53 2.98 11.32
N LEU A 402 9.21 2.56 12.54
CA LEU A 402 7.82 2.34 12.99
C LEU A 402 6.99 3.62 12.91
N LYS A 403 7.54 4.76 13.35
CA LYS A 403 6.86 6.06 13.32
C LYS A 403 6.57 6.51 11.89
N ILE A 404 7.55 6.38 10.99
CA ILE A 404 7.38 6.84 9.61
C ILE A 404 6.50 5.89 8.78
N THR A 405 6.66 4.58 8.92
CA THR A 405 5.83 3.61 8.18
C THR A 405 4.37 3.71 8.60
N LYS A 406 4.08 3.95 9.88
CA LYS A 406 2.72 4.27 10.35
C LYS A 406 2.21 5.59 9.76
N LYS A 407 3.02 6.65 9.75
CA LYS A 407 2.64 7.95 9.17
C LYS A 407 2.36 7.86 7.66
N LEU A 408 3.17 7.09 6.93
CA LEU A 408 3.05 6.87 5.49
C LEU A 408 2.10 5.72 5.13
N ARG A 409 1.47 5.08 6.12
CA ARG A 409 0.57 3.93 5.93
C ARG A 409 1.19 2.76 5.16
N SER A 410 2.51 2.59 5.27
CA SER A 410 3.25 1.48 4.67
C SER A 410 3.15 0.24 5.56
N TYR A 411 1.96 -0.35 5.66
CA TYR A 411 1.63 -1.38 6.66
C TYR A 411 2.42 -2.69 6.49
N TRP A 412 2.78 -3.05 5.26
CA TRP A 412 3.68 -4.19 5.02
C TRP A 412 5.04 -3.98 5.69
N ILE A 413 5.67 -2.81 5.48
CA ILE A 413 6.96 -2.46 6.09
C ILE A 413 6.79 -2.32 7.60
N LEU A 414 5.66 -1.77 8.07
CA LEU A 414 5.36 -1.66 9.50
C LEU A 414 5.35 -3.02 10.19
N ALA A 415 4.61 -4.00 9.64
CA ALA A 415 4.54 -5.36 10.18
C ALA A 415 5.92 -6.05 10.14
N GLU A 416 6.63 -5.99 9.02
CA GLU A 416 7.98 -6.56 8.91
C GLU A 416 9.00 -5.84 9.81
N THR A 417 8.78 -4.57 10.15
CA THR A 417 9.60 -3.84 11.13
C THR A 417 9.40 -4.38 12.54
N TYR A 418 8.17 -4.75 12.92
CA TYR A 418 7.92 -5.45 14.19
C TYR A 418 8.55 -6.85 14.20
N VAL A 419 8.57 -7.56 13.07
CA VAL A 419 9.30 -8.83 12.93
C VAL A 419 10.80 -8.62 13.12
N LEU A 420 11.38 -7.59 12.51
CA LEU A 420 12.78 -7.23 12.69
C LEU A 420 13.09 -6.90 14.15
N GLN A 421 12.22 -6.13 14.82
CA GLN A 421 12.35 -5.82 16.24
C GLN A 421 12.25 -7.07 17.11
N ALA A 422 11.37 -8.02 16.76
CA ALA A 422 11.27 -9.31 17.45
C ALA A 422 12.56 -10.10 17.33
N LYS A 423 13.16 -10.18 16.13
CA LYS A 423 14.45 -10.85 15.92
C LYS A 423 15.60 -10.16 16.65
N LEU A 424 15.60 -8.83 16.73
CA LEU A 424 16.57 -8.08 17.54
C LEU A 424 16.40 -8.39 19.05
N ALA A 425 15.17 -8.53 19.53
CA ALA A 425 14.88 -8.96 20.90
C ALA A 425 15.39 -10.39 21.18
N LEU A 426 15.33 -11.29 20.21
CA LEU A 426 15.91 -12.64 20.34
C LEU A 426 17.44 -12.60 20.48
N LEU A 427 18.14 -11.68 19.82
CA LEU A 427 19.60 -11.52 20.01
C LEU A 427 19.97 -11.17 21.46
N THR A 428 19.06 -10.55 22.22
CA THR A 428 19.25 -10.22 23.64
C THR A 428 18.52 -11.19 24.58
N PHE A 429 18.09 -12.36 24.09
CA PHE A 429 17.33 -13.37 24.82
C PHE A 429 15.98 -12.91 25.40
N ASN A 430 15.42 -11.80 24.91
CA ASN A 430 14.09 -11.34 25.28
C ASN A 430 13.00 -12.10 24.50
N LEU A 431 12.82 -13.38 24.83
CA LEU A 431 11.86 -14.29 24.18
C LEU A 431 10.40 -13.82 24.35
N LYS A 432 10.08 -13.30 25.53
CA LYS A 432 8.73 -12.79 25.84
C LYS A 432 8.39 -11.57 24.99
N GLY A 433 9.32 -10.62 24.89
CA GLY A 433 9.18 -9.45 24.02
C GLY A 433 9.07 -9.82 22.54
N ALA A 434 9.90 -10.76 22.06
CA ALA A 434 9.85 -11.23 20.68
C ALA A 434 8.47 -11.82 20.31
N ARG A 435 7.88 -12.64 21.18
CA ARG A 435 6.53 -13.21 20.96
C ARG A 435 5.46 -12.12 20.87
N LYS A 436 5.46 -11.15 21.79
CA LYS A 436 4.51 -10.02 21.76
C LYS A 436 4.62 -9.22 20.46
N LEU A 437 5.86 -8.97 20.00
CA LEU A 437 6.12 -8.24 18.77
C LEU A 437 5.64 -9.01 17.52
N LEU A 438 5.81 -10.34 17.48
CA LEU A 438 5.30 -11.19 16.40
C LEU A 438 3.76 -11.22 16.37
N THR A 439 3.10 -11.35 17.52
CA THR A 439 1.63 -11.25 17.61
C THR A 439 1.14 -9.90 17.09
N LYS A 440 1.79 -8.80 17.50
CA LYS A 440 1.46 -7.46 17.00
C LYS A 440 1.67 -7.34 15.48
N ALA A 441 2.77 -7.88 14.95
CA ALA A 441 3.06 -7.87 13.53
C ALA A 441 2.00 -8.65 12.72
N GLN A 442 1.61 -9.83 13.19
CA GLN A 442 0.56 -10.64 12.57
C GLN A 442 -0.78 -9.91 12.58
N LYS A 443 -1.17 -9.34 13.73
CA LYS A 443 -2.42 -8.58 13.86
C LYS A 443 -2.49 -7.41 12.88
N ILE A 444 -1.41 -6.65 12.74
CA ILE A 444 -1.33 -5.56 11.74
C ILE A 444 -1.49 -6.13 10.32
N ALA A 445 -0.84 -7.24 10.00
CA ALA A 445 -0.98 -7.85 8.68
C ALA A 445 -2.43 -8.30 8.37
N GLU A 446 -3.12 -8.87 9.36
CA GLU A 446 -4.52 -9.28 9.25
C GLU A 446 -5.48 -8.10 9.17
N GLU A 447 -5.31 -7.08 10.02
CA GLU A 447 -6.14 -5.86 10.04
C GLU A 447 -6.16 -5.15 8.69
N TYR A 448 -5.05 -5.20 7.95
CA TYR A 448 -4.92 -4.56 6.63
C TYR A 448 -5.02 -5.55 5.46
N GLY A 449 -5.60 -6.73 5.67
CA GLY A 449 -5.89 -7.69 4.60
C GLY A 449 -4.67 -8.29 3.89
N MET A 450 -3.48 -8.21 4.49
CA MET A 450 -2.23 -8.78 3.97
C MET A 450 -2.07 -10.24 4.44
N TYR A 451 -3.04 -11.10 4.09
CA TYR A 451 -3.14 -12.47 4.62
C TYR A 451 -1.90 -13.34 4.36
N ARG A 452 -1.27 -13.22 3.19
CA ARG A 452 0.00 -13.93 2.89
C ARG A 452 1.14 -13.52 3.82
N LEU A 453 1.20 -12.25 4.21
CA LEU A 453 2.18 -11.76 5.18
C LEU A 453 1.83 -12.27 6.60
N ALA A 454 0.56 -12.20 6.99
CA ALA A 454 0.10 -12.72 8.28
C ALA A 454 0.43 -14.21 8.44
N ALA A 455 0.19 -15.00 7.40
CA ALA A 455 0.59 -16.40 7.27
C ALA A 455 2.09 -16.62 7.51
N LYS A 456 2.95 -15.86 6.81
CA LYS A 456 4.41 -15.91 7.00
C LYS A 456 4.81 -15.57 8.43
N ILE A 457 4.24 -14.51 9.02
CA ILE A 457 4.55 -14.08 10.40
C ILE A 457 4.11 -15.15 11.40
N SER A 458 2.94 -15.75 11.20
CA SER A 458 2.43 -16.85 12.02
C SER A 458 3.37 -18.04 11.99
N TYR A 459 3.86 -18.43 10.80
CA TYR A 459 4.85 -19.50 10.67
C TYR A 459 6.17 -19.18 11.40
N GLN A 460 6.64 -17.93 11.33
CA GLN A 460 7.83 -17.51 12.08
C GLN A 460 7.62 -17.55 13.60
N HIS A 461 6.40 -17.27 14.07
CA HIS A 461 6.03 -17.41 15.48
C HIS A 461 6.05 -18.89 15.89
N ASP A 462 5.47 -19.77 15.08
CA ASP A 462 5.45 -21.21 15.35
C ASP A 462 6.87 -21.80 15.35
N ASP A 463 7.74 -21.38 14.43
CA ASP A 463 9.16 -21.76 14.40
C ASP A 463 9.90 -21.32 15.68
N LEU A 464 9.64 -20.10 16.17
CA LEU A 464 10.19 -19.63 17.45
C LEU A 464 9.75 -20.53 18.60
N LEU A 465 8.47 -20.91 18.65
CA LEU A 465 7.91 -21.76 19.70
C LEU A 465 8.52 -23.17 19.68
N ARG A 466 8.68 -23.78 18.51
CA ARG A 466 9.37 -25.07 18.33
C ARG A 466 10.83 -25.00 18.82
N LYS A 467 11.49 -23.85 18.64
CA LYS A 467 12.89 -23.62 19.02
C LYS A 467 13.07 -23.08 20.45
N LEU A 468 12.02 -22.94 21.27
CA LEU A 468 12.14 -22.38 22.62
C LEU A 468 13.14 -23.11 23.51
N LYS A 469 13.21 -24.45 23.42
CA LYS A 469 14.18 -25.24 24.19
C LYS A 469 15.62 -24.91 23.77
N ILE A 470 15.86 -24.77 22.46
CA ILE A 470 17.16 -24.37 21.91
C ILE A 470 17.55 -22.98 22.42
N TRP A 471 16.61 -22.02 22.38
CA TRP A 471 16.84 -20.67 22.89
C TRP A 471 17.18 -20.63 24.39
N LYS A 472 16.48 -21.43 25.20
CA LYS A 472 16.78 -21.55 26.64
C LYS A 472 18.18 -22.12 26.85
N ASN A 473 18.52 -23.20 26.15
CA ASN A 473 19.86 -23.81 26.24
C ASN A 473 20.97 -22.82 25.85
N LEU A 474 20.79 -22.04 24.78
CA LEU A 474 21.78 -21.03 24.35
C LEU A 474 21.97 -19.90 25.38
N ARG A 475 20.89 -19.49 26.04
CA ARG A 475 20.95 -18.49 27.10
C ARG A 475 21.74 -19.03 28.30
N ASP A 476 21.44 -20.27 28.69
CA ASP A 476 22.02 -20.90 29.86
C ASP A 476 23.51 -21.25 29.62
N SER A 477 23.88 -21.56 28.37
CA SER A 477 25.27 -21.82 27.95
C SER A 477 26.11 -20.57 27.63
N LYS A 478 25.54 -19.36 27.77
CA LYS A 478 26.16 -18.08 27.37
C LYS A 478 26.70 -18.10 25.93
N SER A 479 25.88 -18.59 24.99
CA SER A 479 26.25 -18.73 23.57
C SER A 479 26.80 -17.44 22.95
N SER A 480 27.66 -17.60 21.95
CA SER A 480 28.21 -16.48 21.18
C SER A 480 27.11 -15.66 20.48
N LEU A 481 27.42 -14.41 20.13
CA LEU A 481 26.50 -13.61 19.32
C LEU A 481 26.33 -14.22 17.91
N THR A 482 27.37 -14.84 17.36
CA THR A 482 27.33 -15.50 16.05
C THR A 482 26.29 -16.63 16.00
N GLU A 483 26.24 -17.49 17.02
CA GLU A 483 25.22 -18.55 17.11
C GLU A 483 23.79 -17.97 17.15
N ARG A 484 23.60 -16.86 17.87
CA ARG A 484 22.33 -16.14 17.93
C ARG A 484 21.96 -15.54 16.57
N PHE A 485 22.91 -14.96 15.83
CA PHE A 485 22.67 -14.45 14.48
C PHE A 485 22.20 -15.57 13.53
N THR A 486 22.87 -16.72 13.57
CA THR A 486 22.50 -17.88 12.76
C THR A 486 21.09 -18.38 13.11
N LEU A 487 20.76 -18.49 14.40
CA LEU A 487 19.44 -18.97 14.81
C LEU A 487 18.29 -17.98 14.51
N THR A 488 18.53 -16.68 14.66
CA THR A 488 17.50 -15.64 14.39
C THR A 488 17.20 -15.46 12.91
N ASN A 489 18.17 -15.72 12.03
CA ASN A 489 18.10 -15.35 10.61
C ASN A 489 17.80 -13.85 10.38
N ILE A 490 18.28 -12.96 11.26
CA ILE A 490 17.99 -11.52 11.18
C ILE A 490 18.51 -10.86 9.91
N ASN A 491 19.66 -11.29 9.38
CA ASN A 491 20.20 -10.78 8.13
C ASN A 491 19.31 -11.15 6.93
N LYS A 492 18.78 -12.39 6.89
CA LYS A 492 17.81 -12.80 5.87
C LYS A 492 16.54 -11.96 5.94
N GLN A 493 16.07 -11.65 7.15
CA GLN A 493 14.93 -10.75 7.35
C GLN A 493 15.21 -9.33 6.80
N MET A 494 16.39 -8.78 7.07
CA MET A 494 16.78 -7.46 6.57
C MET A 494 16.86 -7.43 5.03
N THR A 495 17.53 -8.42 4.43
CA THR A 495 17.60 -8.56 2.97
C THR A 495 16.21 -8.70 2.34
N TYR A 496 15.32 -9.47 2.97
CA TYR A 496 13.93 -9.62 2.54
C TYR A 496 13.19 -8.27 2.53
N MET A 497 13.33 -7.47 3.60
CA MET A 497 12.71 -6.15 3.71
C MET A 497 13.25 -5.17 2.65
N ILE A 498 14.57 -5.14 2.44
CA ILE A 498 15.21 -4.27 1.45
C ILE A 498 14.82 -4.68 0.03
N GLN A 499 14.80 -5.97 -0.28
CA GLN A 499 14.48 -6.45 -1.63
C GLN A 499 12.97 -6.47 -1.92
N LYS A 500 12.11 -6.28 -0.91
CA LYS A 500 10.64 -6.32 -1.02
C LYS A 500 10.09 -7.65 -1.58
N ARG A 501 10.75 -8.80 -1.35
CA ARG A 501 10.34 -10.09 -1.93
C ARG A 501 9.08 -10.66 -1.26
N ARG A 502 7.87 -10.38 -1.74
CA ARG A 502 6.61 -10.84 -1.08
C ARG A 502 6.16 -12.27 -1.40
N ILE A 503 6.89 -13.03 -2.24
CA ILE A 503 6.43 -14.34 -2.75
C ILE A 503 6.68 -15.56 -1.83
N GLU A 504 7.63 -15.52 -0.90
CA GLU A 504 7.89 -16.69 -0.04
C GLU A 504 6.85 -16.79 1.08
N ALA A 505 5.63 -17.23 0.74
CA ALA A 505 4.70 -17.78 1.74
C ALA A 505 5.21 -19.19 2.09
N PRO A 506 5.52 -19.49 3.37
CA PRO A 506 5.87 -20.84 3.75
C PRO A 506 4.70 -21.79 3.43
N PRO A 507 4.94 -23.05 3.05
CA PRO A 507 3.86 -24.01 2.93
C PRO A 507 3.24 -24.19 4.32
N ILE A 508 2.05 -23.62 4.53
CA ILE A 508 1.33 -23.73 5.79
C ILE A 508 0.59 -25.05 5.77
N ILE A 509 0.92 -25.91 6.72
CA ILE A 509 0.21 -27.17 6.92
C ILE A 509 -1.11 -26.83 7.61
N GLU A 510 -2.21 -27.11 6.92
CA GLU A 510 -3.54 -26.96 7.50
C GLU A 510 -3.67 -27.83 8.74
N GLU A 511 -4.23 -27.26 9.80
CA GLU A 511 -4.28 -27.90 11.09
C GLU A 511 -5.28 -29.06 11.13
N GLN A 512 -4.99 -30.01 12.00
CA GLN A 512 -5.85 -31.11 12.39
C GLN A 512 -6.46 -30.79 13.76
N PRO A 513 -7.77 -30.53 13.84
CA PRO A 513 -8.42 -30.19 15.10
C PRO A 513 -8.37 -31.38 16.06
N ILE A 514 -8.14 -31.09 17.34
CA ILE A 514 -8.07 -32.11 18.39
C ILE A 514 -9.19 -31.90 19.40
N ILE A 515 -9.26 -30.69 20.00
CA ILE A 515 -10.27 -30.34 21.01
C ILE A 515 -10.72 -28.88 20.83
N ILE A 516 -12.01 -28.63 21.01
CA ILE A 516 -12.55 -27.30 21.37
C ILE A 516 -13.13 -27.37 22.77
N LEU A 517 -12.79 -26.37 23.58
CA LEU A 517 -13.21 -26.25 24.97
C LEU A 517 -13.75 -24.82 25.20
N ILE A 518 -14.91 -24.71 25.83
CA ILE A 518 -15.47 -23.44 26.31
C ILE A 518 -15.48 -23.50 27.84
N THR A 519 -14.81 -22.54 28.46
CA THR A 519 -14.73 -22.40 29.92
C THR A 519 -15.29 -21.05 30.36
N SER A 520 -15.83 -20.97 31.57
CA SER A 520 -16.18 -19.69 32.19
C SER A 520 -14.92 -18.93 32.62
N GLN A 521 -15.07 -17.65 32.94
CA GLN A 521 -13.99 -16.84 33.52
C GLN A 521 -13.45 -17.39 34.85
N ASP A 522 -14.27 -18.14 35.58
CA ASP A 522 -13.88 -18.81 36.83
C ASP A 522 -13.18 -20.16 36.60
N GLY A 523 -13.03 -20.58 35.34
CA GLY A 523 -12.34 -21.82 34.96
C GLY A 523 -13.23 -23.07 34.92
N ASN A 524 -14.55 -22.92 35.02
CA ASN A 524 -15.49 -24.04 34.91
C ASN A 524 -15.67 -24.45 33.45
N VAL A 525 -15.60 -25.75 33.16
CA VAL A 525 -15.81 -26.28 31.81
C VAL A 525 -17.30 -26.28 31.48
N ILE A 526 -17.68 -25.48 30.48
CA ILE A 526 -19.06 -25.36 30.00
C ILE A 526 -19.32 -26.31 28.84
N PHE A 527 -18.35 -26.49 27.95
CA PHE A 527 -18.51 -27.35 26.77
C PHE A 527 -17.16 -27.91 26.32
N THR A 528 -17.16 -29.18 25.89
CA THR A 528 -15.99 -29.85 25.32
C THR A 528 -16.39 -30.66 24.10
N HIS A 529 -15.63 -30.52 23.01
CA HIS A 529 -15.77 -31.35 21.83
C HIS A 529 -14.43 -31.96 21.44
N TYR A 530 -14.42 -33.28 21.22
CA TYR A 530 -13.26 -34.04 20.76
C TYR A 530 -13.47 -34.45 19.31
N PHE A 531 -12.51 -34.13 18.44
CA PHE A 531 -12.61 -34.43 17.01
C PHE A 531 -12.15 -35.86 16.66
N ASN A 532 -11.39 -36.52 17.54
CA ASN A 532 -10.91 -37.89 17.35
C ASN A 532 -11.14 -38.74 18.62
N GLN A 533 -11.84 -39.86 18.48
CA GLN A 533 -12.14 -40.79 19.60
C GLN A 533 -10.89 -41.58 20.09
N LYS A 534 -9.85 -41.74 19.26
CA LYS A 534 -8.60 -42.46 19.62
C LYS A 534 -7.63 -41.64 20.47
N THR A 535 -7.74 -40.31 20.47
CA THR A 535 -6.99 -39.43 21.36
C THR A 535 -7.75 -39.23 22.67
N GLN A 536 -8.01 -40.33 23.39
CA GLN A 536 -8.24 -40.22 24.83
C GLN A 536 -6.91 -39.75 25.44
N PHE A 537 -6.77 -38.43 25.61
CA PHE A 537 -5.77 -37.90 26.52
C PHE A 537 -5.92 -38.65 27.84
N ASN A 538 -4.84 -39.23 28.36
CA ASN A 538 -4.86 -39.89 29.66
C ASN A 538 -5.51 -38.92 30.66
N SER A 539 -6.64 -39.32 31.25
CA SER A 539 -7.57 -38.43 31.96
C SER A 539 -6.91 -37.66 33.10
N ASP A 540 -5.89 -38.25 33.73
CA ASP A 540 -5.18 -37.67 34.86
C ASP A 540 -4.16 -36.61 34.45
N LEU A 541 -3.50 -36.82 33.30
CA LEU A 541 -2.58 -35.85 32.70
C LEU A 541 -3.34 -34.65 32.13
N PHE A 542 -4.56 -34.88 31.63
CA PHE A 542 -5.46 -33.84 31.11
C PHE A 542 -6.12 -33.02 32.24
N ALA A 543 -6.54 -33.65 33.33
CA ALA A 543 -7.03 -32.94 34.52
C ALA A 543 -5.92 -32.11 35.19
N GLY A 544 -4.69 -32.64 35.24
CA GLY A 544 -3.49 -31.90 35.64
C GLY A 544 -3.17 -30.74 34.68
N PHE A 545 -3.31 -30.94 33.38
CA PHE A 545 -3.10 -29.92 32.34
C PHE A 545 -4.14 -28.79 32.42
N ILE A 546 -5.42 -29.10 32.63
CA ILE A 546 -6.51 -28.11 32.76
C ILE A 546 -6.44 -27.35 34.10
N SER A 547 -6.12 -28.02 35.21
CA SER A 547 -5.92 -27.34 36.51
C SER A 547 -4.69 -26.43 36.49
N THR A 548 -3.61 -26.85 35.83
CA THR A 548 -2.42 -26.02 35.60
C THR A 548 -2.72 -24.86 34.65
N ILE A 549 -3.52 -25.06 33.61
CA ILE A 549 -4.04 -23.98 32.77
C ILE A 549 -4.84 -23.01 33.62
N ASN A 550 -5.76 -23.43 34.48
CA ASN A 550 -6.56 -22.51 35.33
C ASN A 550 -5.70 -21.68 36.31
N ILE A 551 -4.65 -22.27 36.89
CA ILE A 551 -3.71 -21.56 37.78
C ILE A 551 -2.80 -20.61 36.97
N PHE A 552 -2.28 -21.08 35.84
CA PHE A 552 -1.48 -20.30 34.88
C PHE A 552 -2.30 -19.16 34.27
N MET A 553 -3.57 -19.38 34.01
CA MET A 553 -4.53 -18.39 33.52
C MET A 553 -4.68 -17.26 34.52
N LYS A 554 -4.93 -17.56 35.81
CA LYS A 554 -4.99 -16.57 36.90
C LYS A 554 -3.72 -15.72 37.05
N GLU A 555 -2.54 -16.30 36.85
CA GLU A 555 -1.26 -15.58 36.92
C GLU A 555 -0.88 -14.84 35.61
N VAL A 556 -1.32 -15.32 34.45
CA VAL A 556 -1.00 -14.77 33.13
C VAL A 556 -2.02 -13.73 32.66
N PHE A 557 -3.19 -13.58 33.29
CA PHE A 557 -4.23 -12.57 32.95
C PHE A 557 -3.80 -11.10 33.00
N SER A 558 -2.54 -10.78 33.33
CA SER A 558 -1.92 -9.48 33.04
C SER A 558 -1.46 -9.30 31.58
N GLU A 559 -1.40 -10.35 30.75
CA GLU A 559 -0.93 -10.30 29.37
C GLU A 559 -1.61 -11.31 28.43
N GLU A 560 -1.98 -10.86 27.21
CA GLU A 560 -2.59 -11.70 26.18
C GLU A 560 -1.62 -12.80 25.68
N LEU A 561 -1.86 -14.05 26.08
CA LEU A 561 -1.18 -15.21 25.49
C LEU A 561 -1.88 -15.60 24.16
N ASP A 562 -1.26 -15.23 23.04
CA ASP A 562 -1.80 -15.51 21.70
C ASP A 562 -1.81 -17.01 21.33
N ARG A 563 -0.75 -17.76 21.68
CA ARG A 563 -0.62 -19.22 21.45
C ARG A 563 0.45 -19.89 22.33
N ALA A 564 0.32 -21.20 22.56
CA ALA A 564 1.32 -22.04 23.24
C ALA A 564 1.50 -23.41 22.54
N MET A 565 2.70 -23.97 22.60
CA MET A 565 3.02 -25.29 22.02
C MET A 565 3.47 -26.29 23.10
N PHE A 566 2.91 -27.50 23.06
CA PHE A 566 3.22 -28.62 23.95
C PHE A 566 3.42 -29.88 23.11
N GLY A 567 4.68 -30.29 22.92
CA GLY A 567 5.02 -31.37 21.99
C GLY A 567 4.58 -31.00 20.56
N ASN A 568 3.71 -31.83 19.97
CA ASN A 568 3.16 -31.60 18.62
C ASN A 568 1.83 -30.82 18.63
N TYR A 569 1.32 -30.45 19.81
CA TYR A 569 0.04 -29.77 19.94
C TYR A 569 0.23 -28.28 20.16
N THR A 570 -0.58 -27.49 19.47
CA THR A 570 -0.67 -26.04 19.65
C THR A 570 -2.03 -25.71 20.26
N LEU A 571 -2.01 -24.80 21.23
CA LEU A 571 -3.18 -24.28 21.91
C LEU A 571 -3.36 -22.80 21.57
N LEU A 572 -4.55 -22.46 21.11
CA LEU A 572 -5.04 -21.11 20.96
C LEU A 572 -6.15 -20.84 21.96
N MET A 573 -6.23 -19.60 22.42
CA MET A 573 -7.24 -19.21 23.38
C MET A 573 -7.76 -17.82 23.06
N LYS A 574 -9.08 -17.68 23.04
CA LYS A 574 -9.76 -16.40 22.82
C LYS A 574 -10.68 -16.11 23.99
N TYR A 575 -10.56 -14.91 24.54
CA TYR A 575 -11.50 -14.40 25.53
C TYR A 575 -12.72 -13.80 24.82
N LEU A 576 -13.89 -14.25 25.24
CA LEU A 576 -15.19 -13.87 24.72
C LEU A 576 -16.15 -13.76 25.89
N GLN A 577 -16.07 -12.64 26.62
CA GLN A 577 -16.78 -12.44 27.90
C GLN A 577 -18.21 -13.00 27.89
N PRO A 578 -18.58 -13.88 28.85
CA PRO A 578 -17.80 -14.34 30.02
C PRO A 578 -16.93 -15.60 29.80
N PHE A 579 -16.73 -16.04 28.55
CA PHE A 579 -16.08 -17.31 28.24
C PHE A 579 -14.61 -17.18 27.81
N TYR A 580 -13.84 -18.24 28.04
CA TYR A 580 -12.61 -18.54 27.31
C TYR A 580 -12.84 -19.72 26.39
N ILE A 581 -12.56 -19.52 25.10
CA ILE A 581 -12.64 -20.56 24.07
C ILE A 581 -11.22 -21.01 23.76
N THR A 582 -10.94 -22.27 24.05
CA THR A 582 -9.65 -22.92 23.83
C THR A 582 -9.75 -23.89 22.66
N TYR A 583 -8.82 -23.78 21.71
CA TYR A 583 -8.71 -24.64 20.55
C TYR A 583 -7.35 -25.31 20.53
N VAL A 584 -7.35 -26.64 20.57
CA VAL A 584 -6.14 -27.48 20.51
C VAL A 584 -6.12 -28.21 19.18
N PHE A 585 -4.98 -28.17 18.50
CA PHE A 585 -4.78 -28.79 17.19
C PHE A 585 -3.32 -29.24 17.01
N ASN A 586 -3.10 -30.03 15.97
CA ASN A 586 -1.77 -30.35 15.44
C ASN A 586 -1.60 -29.68 14.07
N GLY A 587 -0.45 -29.05 13.81
CA GLY A 587 -0.17 -28.33 12.56
C GLY A 587 0.25 -26.87 12.79
N ASP A 588 0.26 -26.08 11.70
CA ASP A 588 0.57 -24.66 11.77
C ASP A 588 -0.65 -23.86 12.25
N SER A 589 -0.41 -22.77 12.96
CA SER A 589 -1.46 -22.08 13.71
C SER A 589 -2.19 -20.99 12.93
N TYR A 590 -1.80 -20.69 11.69
CA TYR A 590 -2.40 -19.59 10.93
C TYR A 590 -3.89 -19.84 10.63
N TYR A 591 -4.21 -20.95 9.97
CA TYR A 591 -5.59 -21.33 9.68
C TYR A 591 -6.39 -21.55 10.97
N ALA A 592 -5.76 -22.10 11.99
CA ALA A 592 -6.35 -22.26 13.30
C ALA A 592 -6.80 -20.92 13.92
N HIS A 593 -6.01 -19.86 13.78
CA HIS A 593 -6.37 -18.48 14.18
C HIS A 593 -7.59 -17.96 13.42
N GLN A 594 -7.66 -18.19 12.11
CA GLN A 594 -8.79 -17.76 11.30
C GLN A 594 -10.06 -18.52 11.68
N ARG A 595 -9.99 -19.84 11.88
CA ARG A 595 -11.13 -20.66 12.31
C ARG A 595 -11.63 -20.28 13.68
N ILE A 596 -10.75 -20.12 14.68
CA ILE A 596 -11.19 -19.76 16.03
C ILE A 596 -11.81 -18.36 16.03
N LYS A 597 -11.26 -17.41 15.26
CA LYS A 597 -11.85 -16.07 15.08
C LYS A 597 -13.26 -16.19 14.50
N TYR A 598 -13.43 -16.86 13.36
CA TYR A 598 -14.73 -17.06 12.73
C TYR A 598 -15.73 -17.78 13.65
N PHE A 599 -15.28 -18.78 14.40
CA PHE A 599 -16.10 -19.48 15.39
C PHE A 599 -16.57 -18.54 16.50
N THR A 600 -15.68 -17.71 17.07
CA THR A 600 -16.04 -16.76 18.12
C THR A 600 -17.01 -15.67 17.63
N GLU A 601 -16.84 -15.19 16.40
CA GLU A 601 -17.75 -14.22 15.77
C GLU A 601 -19.11 -14.84 15.47
N SER A 602 -19.13 -16.09 15.00
CA SER A 602 -20.36 -16.84 14.72
C SER A 602 -21.14 -17.16 15.99
N LEU A 603 -20.45 -17.56 17.07
CA LEU A 603 -21.07 -17.79 18.38
C LEU A 603 -21.81 -16.55 18.91
N LYS A 604 -21.22 -15.37 18.77
CA LYS A 604 -21.84 -14.11 19.18
C LYS A 604 -23.09 -13.75 18.37
N LYS A 605 -23.15 -14.13 17.10
CA LYS A 605 -24.27 -13.81 16.20
C LYS A 605 -25.46 -14.77 16.38
N GLN A 606 -25.24 -15.96 16.92
CA GLN A 606 -26.28 -16.98 17.11
C GLN A 606 -26.85 -16.93 18.54
N GLU A 607 -27.87 -16.09 18.74
CA GLU A 607 -28.51 -15.86 20.05
C GLU A 607 -28.88 -17.15 20.79
N ILE A 608 -29.44 -18.14 20.08
CA ILE A 608 -29.88 -19.42 20.67
C ILE A 608 -28.70 -20.20 21.29
N ILE A 609 -27.55 -20.24 20.61
CA ILE A 609 -26.36 -20.92 21.16
C ILE A 609 -25.82 -20.13 22.34
N TRP A 610 -25.73 -18.81 22.17
CA TRP A 610 -25.17 -17.91 23.16
C TRP A 610 -25.93 -17.93 24.49
N GLU A 611 -27.26 -17.82 24.45
CA GLU A 611 -28.13 -17.86 25.64
C GLU A 611 -28.04 -19.21 26.36
N LYS A 612 -27.99 -20.32 25.62
CA LYS A 612 -27.84 -21.65 26.23
C LYS A 612 -26.49 -21.81 26.93
N LEU A 613 -25.40 -21.31 26.34
CA LEU A 613 -24.08 -21.32 26.97
C LEU A 613 -24.08 -20.44 28.24
N LEU A 614 -24.68 -19.25 28.19
CA LEU A 614 -24.80 -18.34 29.34
C LEU A 614 -25.62 -18.97 30.48
N THR A 615 -26.80 -19.50 30.17
CA THR A 615 -27.70 -20.11 31.16
C THR A 615 -27.04 -21.28 31.87
N ASN A 616 -26.27 -22.11 31.15
CA ASN A 616 -25.55 -23.22 31.75
C ASN A 616 -24.30 -22.77 32.53
N CYS A 617 -23.66 -21.69 32.10
CA CYS A 617 -22.57 -21.05 32.83
C CYS A 617 -23.03 -20.52 34.20
N GLU A 618 -24.16 -19.82 34.25
CA GLU A 618 -24.76 -19.34 35.51
C GLU A 618 -25.15 -20.48 36.44
N LYS A 619 -25.56 -21.63 35.87
CA LYS A 619 -25.94 -22.84 36.62
C LYS A 619 -24.76 -23.75 36.96
N GLY A 620 -23.54 -23.43 36.51
CA GLY A 620 -22.35 -24.27 36.68
C GLY A 620 -22.46 -25.66 36.03
N LYS A 621 -23.25 -25.81 34.97
CA LYS A 621 -23.48 -27.09 34.29
C LYS A 621 -22.71 -27.18 32.98
N SER A 622 -22.20 -28.37 32.68
CA SER A 622 -21.65 -28.68 31.35
C SER A 622 -22.78 -28.98 30.36
N VAL A 623 -22.55 -28.61 29.11
CA VAL A 623 -23.46 -28.80 27.99
C VAL A 623 -22.93 -29.94 27.12
N HIS A 624 -23.77 -30.93 26.83
CA HIS A 624 -23.43 -31.96 25.87
C HIS A 624 -23.71 -31.47 24.45
N ILE A 625 -22.94 -31.94 23.46
CA ILE A 625 -23.11 -31.50 22.07
C ILE A 625 -24.52 -31.75 21.53
N ASN A 626 -25.18 -32.82 22.00
CA ASN A 626 -26.56 -33.18 21.66
C ASN A 626 -27.60 -32.18 22.19
N ASP A 627 -27.27 -31.38 23.21
CA ASP A 627 -28.19 -30.40 23.81
C ASP A 627 -28.31 -29.12 22.96
N ILE A 628 -27.34 -28.93 22.04
CA ILE A 628 -27.28 -27.81 21.09
C ILE A 628 -26.87 -28.30 19.70
N PRO A 629 -27.78 -28.92 18.92
CA PRO A 629 -27.47 -29.41 17.57
C PRO A 629 -26.95 -28.33 16.62
N SER A 630 -27.36 -27.07 16.81
CA SER A 630 -26.83 -25.93 16.06
C SER A 630 -25.35 -25.66 16.35
N LEU A 631 -24.86 -25.93 17.57
CA LEU A 631 -23.45 -25.84 17.93
C LEU A 631 -22.64 -26.97 17.28
N GLU A 632 -23.19 -28.17 17.23
CA GLU A 632 -22.57 -29.30 16.50
C GLU A 632 -22.42 -29.00 15.01
N SER A 633 -23.48 -28.48 14.38
CA SER A 633 -23.44 -28.05 12.98
C SER A 633 -22.40 -26.96 12.75
N LEU A 634 -22.34 -25.97 13.64
CA LEU A 634 -21.36 -24.89 13.58
C LEU A 634 -19.92 -25.42 13.68
N ILE A 635 -19.63 -26.29 14.66
CA ILE A 635 -18.32 -26.90 14.87
C ILE A 635 -17.92 -27.75 13.66
N SER A 636 -18.83 -28.58 13.16
CA SER A 636 -18.58 -29.48 12.03
C SER A 636 -18.30 -28.70 10.76
N ASN A 637 -19.10 -27.66 10.47
CA ASN A 637 -18.89 -26.78 9.31
C ASN A 637 -17.53 -26.07 9.35
N ILE A 638 -17.12 -25.58 10.52
CA ILE A 638 -15.89 -24.78 10.65
C ILE A 638 -14.64 -25.65 10.71
N PHE A 639 -14.63 -26.70 11.54
CA PHE A 639 -13.41 -27.43 11.89
C PHE A 639 -13.29 -28.80 11.19
N VAL A 640 -14.41 -29.45 10.85
CA VAL A 640 -14.40 -30.78 10.19
C VAL A 640 -14.47 -30.66 8.68
N TYR A 641 -15.57 -30.08 8.17
CA TYR A 641 -15.78 -29.90 6.73
C TYR A 641 -14.97 -28.74 6.17
N LYS A 642 -14.55 -27.82 7.04
CA LYS A 642 -13.72 -26.66 6.70
C LYS A 642 -14.37 -25.80 5.60
N ASN A 643 -15.70 -25.71 5.62
CA ASN A 643 -16.53 -25.00 4.65
C ASN A 643 -16.47 -23.47 4.77
N VAL A 644 -15.78 -22.96 5.79
CA VAL A 644 -15.45 -21.54 5.86
C VAL A 644 -14.39 -21.29 4.80
N GLU A 645 -14.73 -20.51 3.77
CA GLU A 645 -13.70 -19.86 2.99
C GLU A 645 -12.91 -18.98 3.97
N LEU A 646 -11.75 -19.46 4.43
CA LEU A 646 -10.76 -18.62 5.14
C LEU A 646 -10.03 -17.69 4.12
N ASP A 647 -10.71 -17.47 2.99
CA ASP A 647 -10.50 -16.80 1.71
C ASP A 647 -9.21 -17.06 0.92
N GLN A 648 -9.40 -17.73 -0.23
CA GLN A 648 -8.92 -17.44 -1.60
C GLN A 648 -7.55 -16.76 -1.86
N LEU A 649 -6.57 -16.79 -0.94
CA LEU A 649 -5.31 -16.03 -1.06
C LEU A 649 -4.03 -16.82 -0.67
N LEU A 650 -4.01 -18.13 -0.93
CA LEU A 650 -2.74 -18.78 -1.32
C LEU A 650 -2.57 -18.75 -2.82
#